data_AF-A0A0K9NBR6-F1
#
_entry.id   AF-A0A0K9NBR6-F1
#
_cell.length_a   1.000
_cell.length_b   1.000
_cell.length_c   1.000
_cell.angle_alpha   90.00
_cell.angle_beta   90.00
_cell.angle_gamma   90.00
#
_symmetry.space_group_name_H-M   'P 1'
#
loop_
_entity.id
_entity.type
_entity.pdbx_description
1 polymer ?
#
loop_
_entity_poly.entity_id
_entity_poly.type
_entity_poly.pdbx_seq_one_letter_code
_entity_poly.pdbx_strand_id
1 'polypeptide(L)'
;MTGIKITGNATAVTGDNWKALYDLYKNDSGWTNLSSLDLSGMTELTTIGDISSYNTNVPKLVEVKLPDSLTTIGEGAFNRCTGIRLTALPDGVESIGQYAFGFCTKLALTKLPDKVTSIGIAAFRDCTGIKLSALPDGVESIGQYAFYGCTGIRLTALPDGVESIGDGAFYGCTGIKLSALPDGVESIGSSAFSGCIGITLSALPDGVESIGDSAFAGCTGIKLTALPDGVESIGDNAFAGCTGIKLTALPDGVESIGKFAFYGCTDITEMTFPEKLTSIGEGAFSGCTSLAKLTFQSATASTIEGIAFNGVATTGTIYYPAGASGYTDDWKNGITGLMGWSHASLITLEVTYNDGATMADAIQGALLAAGVGKEQVTGIKITGNATAVTGDNWKALYDLYKNDSGWTNLSALHLSGMTALTTIGDMPSYSPGIPKLKQVKLPDSLTTIGDDAFARGTNLALTALPDGVESIGDSAFFGCTGIRLTALPDGVESIGQYAFFGCTGIRLTALPDGVESIGQYVFHGCTGIRLTALPDDVESIGDGAFYGCTGITEMTFPEKLTSIGLAAFYGCTSLDKLTFQSATAPTIGTSIFGGVATTGTIYYRAGYAPNWLDGSLLPGGWTHVLIYRLTVENGTDTTKASFYPEGGQAVIEADAAPGGKAFDRWETLGGGRFLNAASASTTFTMPAADTTVRATYRTTTPAPGPANAGINPNKATFDRYPSGKNHRDIPVTLSPGSHTLSGIRCGNVTLQAGRDYTVSGSRYTFTRTYLATLGKGTHAFIFDMSGGADPTFTLTVEDTRPGGG
;
A
#
# COMPACT_ATOMS: atom_id res chain seq x y z
N MET A 1 57.83 -2.28 42.97
CA MET A 1 56.50 -2.87 42.78
C MET A 1 56.20 -2.86 41.29
N THR A 2 55.86 -4.01 40.70
CA THR A 2 55.60 -4.16 39.25
C THR A 2 54.12 -4.25 38.91
N GLY A 3 53.28 -4.56 39.89
CA GLY A 3 51.84 -4.72 39.71
C GLY A 3 51.03 -4.40 40.95
N ILE A 4 49.75 -4.12 40.74
CA ILE A 4 48.72 -3.96 41.78
C ILE A 4 47.65 -5.01 41.54
N LYS A 5 47.25 -5.74 42.59
CA LYS A 5 46.07 -6.61 42.58
C LYS A 5 45.01 -6.04 43.51
N ILE A 6 43.79 -5.90 43.02
CA ILE A 6 42.64 -5.40 43.78
C ILE A 6 41.65 -6.56 43.96
N THR A 7 41.13 -6.70 45.18
CA THR A 7 40.15 -7.72 45.56
C THR A 7 39.03 -7.06 46.36
N GLY A 8 37.79 -7.55 46.24
CA GLY A 8 36.66 -7.01 47.00
C GLY A 8 35.32 -7.27 46.33
N ASN A 9 34.25 -6.72 46.91
CA ASN A 9 32.86 -6.87 46.49
C ASN A 9 32.27 -5.59 45.87
N ALA A 10 33.11 -4.66 45.42
CA ALA A 10 32.62 -3.48 44.72
C ALA A 10 32.10 -3.88 43.34
N THR A 11 30.88 -3.45 43.01
CA THR A 11 30.22 -3.76 41.73
C THR A 11 30.64 -2.83 40.60
N ALA A 12 31.23 -1.67 40.90
CA ALA A 12 31.73 -0.73 39.91
C ALA A 12 33.03 -0.03 40.36
N VAL A 13 33.93 0.24 39.42
CA VAL A 13 35.10 1.12 39.61
C VAL A 13 35.06 2.21 38.54
N THR A 14 34.49 3.37 38.89
CA THR A 14 34.24 4.50 37.96
C THR A 14 34.70 5.83 38.57
N GLY A 15 34.67 6.92 37.78
CA GLY A 15 34.97 8.27 38.23
C GLY A 15 36.32 8.40 38.94
N ASP A 16 36.33 9.03 40.11
CA ASP A 16 37.55 9.30 40.90
C ASP A 16 38.30 8.03 41.32
N ASN A 17 37.59 6.91 41.54
CA ASN A 17 38.22 5.64 41.90
C ASN A 17 39.04 5.07 40.74
N TRP A 18 38.48 5.09 39.52
CA TRP A 18 39.20 4.68 38.34
C TRP A 18 40.35 5.65 38.02
N LYS A 19 40.10 6.95 38.17
CA LYS A 19 41.12 8.00 37.98
C LYS A 19 42.31 7.81 38.92
N ALA A 20 42.06 7.51 40.19
CA ALA A 20 43.11 7.30 41.17
C ALA A 20 44.02 6.14 40.76
N LEU A 21 43.46 5.03 40.25
CA LEU A 21 44.24 3.94 39.69
C LEU A 21 45.03 4.38 38.46
N TYR A 22 44.37 5.08 37.54
CA TYR A 22 44.94 5.58 36.30
C TYR A 22 46.17 6.48 36.53
N ASP A 23 46.08 7.41 37.49
CA ASP A 23 47.16 8.33 37.84
C ASP A 23 48.45 7.61 38.30
N LEU A 24 48.35 6.40 38.87
CA LEU A 24 49.52 5.60 39.27
C LEU A 24 50.36 5.14 38.07
N TYR A 25 49.75 4.97 36.89
CA TYR A 25 50.41 4.46 35.69
C TYR A 25 50.91 5.58 34.75
N LYS A 26 50.84 6.84 35.17
CA LYS A 26 51.44 7.96 34.44
C LYS A 26 52.96 7.96 34.55
N ASN A 27 53.64 8.61 33.61
CA ASN A 27 55.10 8.67 33.59
C ASN A 27 55.69 9.34 34.84
N ASP A 28 55.03 10.38 35.35
CA ASP A 28 55.42 11.24 36.46
C ASP A 28 54.87 10.82 37.84
N SER A 29 54.17 9.68 37.95
CA SER A 29 53.52 9.21 39.17
C SER A 29 54.45 8.84 40.34
N GLY A 30 55.77 8.83 40.13
CA GLY A 30 56.75 8.27 41.07
C GLY A 30 56.82 6.73 41.09
N TRP A 31 55.85 6.03 40.50
CA TRP A 31 55.86 4.57 40.35
C TRP A 31 56.61 4.18 39.07
N THR A 32 57.93 4.02 39.16
CA THR A 32 58.81 3.84 37.98
C THR A 32 58.67 2.49 37.28
N ASN A 33 58.41 1.42 38.03
CA ASN A 33 58.36 0.04 37.50
C ASN A 33 56.94 -0.57 37.46
N LEU A 34 55.91 0.20 37.81
CA LEU A 34 54.53 -0.29 37.87
C LEU A 34 53.95 -0.43 36.45
N SER A 35 53.51 -1.63 36.07
CA SER A 35 53.02 -1.91 34.73
C SER A 35 51.85 -2.89 34.63
N SER A 36 51.47 -3.56 35.72
CA SER A 36 50.32 -4.48 35.72
C SER A 36 49.21 -4.09 36.71
N LEU A 37 47.96 -4.32 36.30
CA LEU A 37 46.75 -4.16 37.12
C LEU A 37 45.92 -5.45 37.06
N ASP A 38 45.74 -6.11 38.20
CA ASP A 38 44.96 -7.34 38.33
C ASP A 38 43.65 -7.07 39.08
N LEU A 39 42.53 -7.05 38.36
CA LEU A 39 41.17 -6.91 38.90
C LEU A 39 40.43 -8.26 38.99
N SER A 40 41.08 -9.38 38.65
CA SER A 40 40.44 -10.71 38.62
C SER A 40 39.87 -11.16 39.97
N GLY A 41 40.32 -10.57 41.08
CA GLY A 41 39.82 -10.85 42.42
C GLY A 41 38.59 -10.01 42.84
N MET A 42 38.05 -9.17 41.95
CA MET A 42 36.81 -8.42 42.18
C MET A 42 35.64 -9.17 41.52
N THR A 43 35.17 -10.25 42.15
CA THR A 43 34.22 -11.22 41.54
C THR A 43 32.79 -10.70 41.37
N GLU A 44 32.47 -9.54 41.94
CA GLU A 44 31.18 -8.86 41.79
C GLU A 44 31.27 -7.62 40.88
N LEU A 45 32.45 -7.31 40.32
CA LEU A 45 32.68 -6.12 39.50
C LEU A 45 32.03 -6.29 38.14
N THR A 46 30.97 -5.52 37.89
CA THR A 46 30.23 -5.52 36.62
C THR A 46 30.63 -4.35 35.71
N THR A 47 31.15 -3.25 36.27
CA THR A 47 31.42 -2.02 35.50
C THR A 47 32.79 -1.39 35.81
N ILE A 48 33.55 -1.04 34.76
CA ILE A 48 34.80 -0.27 34.89
C ILE A 48 34.80 1.00 34.07
N GLY A 49 35.40 2.07 34.59
CA GLY A 49 35.97 3.15 33.79
C GLY A 49 34.99 4.04 33.03
N ASP A 50 34.17 4.80 33.74
CA ASP A 50 33.41 5.93 33.19
C ASP A 50 34.13 7.25 33.57
N ILE A 51 34.94 7.76 32.64
CA ILE A 51 35.72 9.00 32.77
C ILE A 51 35.69 9.77 31.43
N SER A 52 34.63 10.55 31.21
CA SER A 52 34.40 11.34 29.98
C SER A 52 35.27 12.60 29.83
N SER A 53 35.97 13.06 30.88
CA SER A 53 36.59 14.40 30.93
C SER A 53 38.13 14.45 31.02
N TYR A 54 38.84 13.31 31.02
CA TYR A 54 40.27 13.28 31.30
C TYR A 54 41.09 12.69 30.14
N ASN A 55 41.67 13.57 29.32
CA ASN A 55 42.69 13.23 28.34
C ASN A 55 44.03 12.99 29.05
N THR A 56 44.29 11.76 29.49
CA THR A 56 45.56 11.45 30.17
C THR A 56 46.20 10.19 29.61
N ASN A 57 47.50 10.26 29.31
CA ASN A 57 48.27 9.18 28.67
C ASN A 57 48.95 8.32 29.76
N VAL A 58 48.64 7.01 29.83
CA VAL A 58 49.29 6.05 30.76
C VAL A 58 50.08 4.98 30.01
N PRO A 59 51.22 5.32 29.41
CA PRO A 59 51.98 4.38 28.60
C PRO A 59 52.62 3.24 29.42
N LYS A 60 52.66 3.35 30.76
CA LYS A 60 53.23 2.30 31.63
C LYS A 60 52.30 1.11 31.83
N LEU A 61 50.99 1.26 31.68
CA LEU A 61 50.05 0.15 31.86
C LEU A 61 50.17 -0.80 30.67
N VAL A 62 50.63 -2.03 30.94
CA VAL A 62 50.93 -3.04 29.91
C VAL A 62 50.07 -4.30 30.08
N GLU A 63 49.91 -4.78 31.31
CA GLU A 63 49.13 -5.98 31.62
C GLU A 63 47.90 -5.61 32.45
N VAL A 64 46.71 -6.04 32.01
CA VAL A 64 45.46 -5.88 32.73
C VAL A 64 44.77 -7.24 32.80
N LYS A 65 44.32 -7.65 33.99
CA LYS A 65 43.46 -8.83 34.17
C LYS A 65 42.07 -8.36 34.60
N LEU A 66 41.07 -8.67 33.80
CA LEU A 66 39.67 -8.32 34.03
C LEU A 66 38.93 -9.50 34.69
N PRO A 67 37.94 -9.25 35.56
CA PRO A 67 37.14 -10.32 36.18
C PRO A 67 36.07 -10.85 35.21
N ASP A 68 35.68 -12.12 35.38
CA ASP A 68 34.67 -12.79 34.55
C ASP A 68 33.26 -12.19 34.71
N SER A 69 33.01 -11.50 35.83
CA SER A 69 31.73 -10.82 36.13
C SER A 69 31.50 -9.53 35.34
N LEU A 70 32.50 -9.07 34.57
CA LEU A 70 32.45 -7.77 33.92
C LEU A 70 31.43 -7.77 32.77
N THR A 71 30.46 -6.86 32.84
CA THR A 71 29.44 -6.67 31.80
C THR A 71 29.62 -5.35 31.03
N THR A 72 30.27 -4.34 31.62
CA THR A 72 30.41 -3.01 31.01
C THR A 72 31.83 -2.47 31.12
N ILE A 73 32.37 -2.04 29.97
CA ILE A 73 33.59 -1.23 29.87
C ILE A 73 33.16 0.18 29.50
N GLY A 74 33.20 1.09 30.46
CA GLY A 74 32.65 2.44 30.37
C GLY A 74 33.47 3.40 29.51
N GLU A 75 32.97 4.64 29.44
CA GLU A 75 33.57 5.70 28.63
C GLU A 75 35.01 6.02 29.06
N GLY A 76 35.95 5.88 28.12
CA GLY A 76 37.35 6.23 28.33
C GLY A 76 38.14 5.29 29.24
N ALA A 77 37.59 4.13 29.63
CA ALA A 77 38.18 3.19 30.60
C ALA A 77 39.69 2.95 30.40
N PHE A 78 40.12 2.71 29.16
CA PHE A 78 41.52 2.50 28.78
C PHE A 78 41.97 3.44 27.66
N ASN A 79 41.33 4.60 27.47
CA ASN A 79 41.72 5.54 26.43
C ASN A 79 43.21 5.90 26.56
N ARG A 80 43.97 5.96 25.46
CA ARG A 80 45.41 6.27 25.40
C ARG A 80 46.32 5.39 26.25
N CYS A 81 45.88 4.20 26.64
CA CYS A 81 46.74 3.18 27.22
C CYS A 81 47.58 2.49 26.12
N THR A 82 48.51 3.22 25.49
CA THR A 82 49.28 2.76 24.32
C THR A 82 50.13 1.50 24.57
N GLY A 83 50.35 1.15 25.84
CA GLY A 83 51.14 0.01 26.29
C GLY A 83 50.36 -1.30 26.45
N ILE A 84 49.03 -1.26 26.60
CA ILE A 84 48.21 -2.41 26.98
C ILE A 84 48.26 -3.50 25.91
N ARG A 85 48.50 -4.75 26.35
CA ARG A 85 48.59 -5.96 25.52
C ARG A 85 47.47 -6.96 25.81
N LEU A 86 46.28 -6.47 26.09
CA LEU A 86 45.12 -7.32 26.37
C LEU A 86 44.75 -8.13 25.12
N THR A 87 44.63 -9.45 25.28
CA THR A 87 44.38 -10.39 24.17
C THR A 87 42.93 -10.88 24.10
N ALA A 88 42.16 -10.75 25.19
CA ALA A 88 40.75 -11.12 25.25
C ALA A 88 40.00 -10.22 26.24
N LEU A 89 38.70 -10.00 26.00
CA LEU A 89 37.76 -9.43 26.96
C LEU A 89 36.97 -10.58 27.63
N PRO A 90 36.45 -10.39 28.86
CA PRO A 90 35.54 -11.37 29.48
C PRO A 90 34.30 -11.64 28.64
N ASP A 91 33.84 -12.90 28.61
CA ASP A 91 32.70 -13.33 27.78
C ASP A 91 31.37 -12.66 28.20
N GLY A 92 31.29 -12.14 29.43
CA GLY A 92 30.11 -11.44 29.97
C GLY A 92 29.94 -9.99 29.51
N VAL A 93 30.91 -9.40 28.80
CA VAL A 93 30.84 -7.99 28.39
C VAL A 93 29.74 -7.79 27.35
N GLU A 94 28.83 -6.88 27.64
CA GLU A 94 27.65 -6.51 26.84
C GLU A 94 27.81 -5.13 26.17
N SER A 95 28.61 -4.23 26.76
CA SER A 95 28.79 -2.87 26.24
C SER A 95 30.22 -2.36 26.34
N ILE A 96 30.68 -1.72 25.25
CA ILE A 96 31.98 -1.06 25.13
C ILE A 96 31.73 0.42 24.85
N GLY A 97 31.98 1.26 25.85
CA GLY A 97 31.68 2.67 25.85
C GLY A 97 32.56 3.51 24.91
N GLN A 98 32.16 4.77 24.76
CA GLN A 98 32.89 5.76 23.97
C GLN A 98 34.36 5.85 24.42
N TYR A 99 35.30 5.91 23.47
CA TYR A 99 36.74 5.97 23.73
C TYR A 99 37.33 4.86 24.62
N ALA A 100 36.57 3.79 24.95
CA ALA A 100 36.94 2.77 25.94
C ALA A 100 38.36 2.22 25.77
N PHE A 101 38.80 1.99 24.53
CA PHE A 101 40.15 1.57 24.17
C PHE A 101 40.83 2.49 23.17
N GLY A 102 40.31 3.69 22.89
CA GLY A 102 40.87 4.58 21.88
C GLY A 102 42.37 4.82 22.09
N PHE A 103 43.16 4.81 21.02
CA PHE A 103 44.62 4.92 20.95
C PHE A 103 45.41 3.79 21.65
N CYS A 104 44.81 2.64 21.95
CA CYS A 104 45.52 1.48 22.49
C CYS A 104 46.27 0.70 21.39
N THR A 105 47.36 1.27 20.87
CA THR A 105 48.08 0.75 19.69
C THR A 105 48.65 -0.68 19.83
N LYS A 106 48.86 -1.16 21.06
CA LYS A 106 49.34 -2.53 21.36
C LYS A 106 48.25 -3.51 21.78
N LEU A 107 46.98 -3.08 21.83
CA LEU A 107 45.84 -3.94 22.11
C LEU A 107 45.78 -5.06 21.08
N ALA A 108 45.66 -6.31 21.51
CA ALA A 108 45.87 -7.49 20.67
C ALA A 108 44.64 -8.41 20.65
N LEU A 109 43.44 -7.82 20.72
CA LEU A 109 42.19 -8.55 20.65
C LEU A 109 42.04 -9.25 19.29
N THR A 110 41.68 -10.53 19.32
CA THR A 110 41.35 -11.32 18.12
C THR A 110 39.84 -11.55 17.95
N LYS A 111 39.06 -11.35 19.01
CA LYS A 111 37.59 -11.42 19.02
C LYS A 111 37.00 -10.42 20.01
N LEU A 112 35.77 -9.99 19.79
CA LEU A 112 34.92 -9.35 20.81
C LEU A 112 33.98 -10.41 21.41
N PRO A 113 33.47 -10.21 22.64
CA PRO A 113 32.50 -11.12 23.26
C PRO A 113 31.15 -11.16 22.53
N ASP A 114 30.52 -12.33 22.48
CA ASP A 114 29.30 -12.59 21.69
C ASP A 114 28.09 -11.77 22.17
N LYS A 115 28.11 -11.32 23.43
CA LYS A 115 27.04 -10.52 24.06
C LYS A 115 27.11 -9.02 23.76
N VAL A 116 28.16 -8.54 23.09
CA VAL A 116 28.29 -7.12 22.78
C VAL A 116 27.24 -6.71 21.76
N THR A 117 26.36 -5.78 22.13
CA THR A 117 25.31 -5.25 21.24
C THR A 117 25.62 -3.86 20.69
N SER A 118 26.55 -3.13 21.31
CA SER A 118 26.91 -1.77 20.92
C SER A 118 28.41 -1.50 21.03
N ILE A 119 28.95 -0.79 20.04
CA ILE A 119 30.33 -0.31 20.02
C ILE A 119 30.30 1.21 19.99
N GLY A 120 30.69 1.83 21.10
CA GLY A 120 30.61 3.28 21.28
C GLY A 120 31.53 4.10 20.36
N ILE A 121 31.28 5.40 20.34
CA ILE A 121 32.05 6.39 19.57
C ILE A 121 33.54 6.26 19.88
N ALA A 122 34.37 6.08 18.84
CA ALA A 122 35.83 5.97 18.95
C ALA A 122 36.31 4.88 19.94
N ALA A 123 35.48 3.87 20.24
CA ALA A 123 35.78 2.82 21.22
C ALA A 123 37.15 2.15 20.98
N PHE A 124 37.53 1.92 19.73
CA PHE A 124 38.80 1.34 19.32
C PHE A 124 39.61 2.22 18.37
N ARG A 125 39.37 3.53 18.32
CA ARG A 125 40.13 4.45 17.44
C ARG A 125 41.64 4.23 17.55
N ASP A 126 42.36 4.15 16.44
CA ASP A 126 43.82 3.97 16.32
C ASP A 126 44.37 2.74 17.09
N CYS A 127 43.55 1.72 17.31
CA CYS A 127 43.97 0.43 17.88
C CYS A 127 44.63 -0.46 16.82
N THR A 128 45.79 -0.06 16.30
CA THR A 128 46.49 -0.73 15.19
C THR A 128 46.85 -2.21 15.44
N GLY A 129 46.90 -2.64 16.70
CA GLY A 129 47.25 -4.01 17.09
C GLY A 129 46.11 -5.03 17.04
N ILE A 130 44.85 -4.60 16.99
CA ILE A 130 43.70 -5.52 17.01
C ILE A 130 43.61 -6.29 15.70
N LYS A 131 43.20 -7.56 15.78
CA LYS A 131 43.11 -8.49 14.65
C LYS A 131 41.75 -9.17 14.59
N LEU A 132 40.69 -8.38 14.72
CA LEU A 132 39.32 -8.87 14.63
C LEU A 132 39.05 -9.42 13.23
N SER A 133 38.58 -10.67 13.16
CA SER A 133 38.11 -11.30 11.92
C SER A 133 36.59 -11.27 11.75
N ALA A 134 35.84 -11.03 12.83
CA ALA A 134 34.39 -10.86 12.85
C ALA A 134 33.99 -9.86 13.96
N LEU A 135 32.80 -9.27 13.83
CA LEU A 135 32.07 -8.60 14.91
C LEU A 135 30.97 -9.54 15.44
N PRO A 136 30.52 -9.38 16.70
CA PRO A 136 29.43 -10.19 17.25
C PRO A 136 28.10 -9.99 16.51
N ASP A 137 27.31 -11.06 16.39
CA ASP A 137 26.05 -11.06 15.63
C ASP A 137 24.99 -10.10 16.20
N GLY A 138 25.04 -9.83 17.51
CA GLY A 138 24.11 -8.92 18.19
C GLY A 138 24.42 -7.43 18.06
N VAL A 139 25.45 -7.03 17.31
CA VAL A 139 25.78 -5.62 17.14
C VAL A 139 24.78 -4.95 16.19
N GLU A 140 24.03 -4.00 16.72
CA GLU A 140 23.00 -3.26 15.96
C GLU A 140 23.52 -1.91 15.43
N SER A 141 24.55 -1.34 16.07
CA SER A 141 25.12 -0.04 15.68
C SER A 141 26.63 0.05 15.87
N ILE A 142 27.28 0.73 14.92
CA ILE A 142 28.72 0.99 14.93
C ILE A 142 28.94 2.50 15.05
N GLY A 143 29.40 2.92 16.23
CA GLY A 143 29.55 4.34 16.55
C GLY A 143 30.55 5.09 15.68
N GLN A 144 30.41 6.42 15.66
CA GLN A 144 31.32 7.34 14.97
C GLN A 144 32.78 7.05 15.35
N TYR A 145 33.68 6.92 14.37
CA TYR A 145 35.10 6.63 14.55
C TYR A 145 35.43 5.32 15.32
N ALA A 146 34.47 4.41 15.53
CA ALA A 146 34.62 3.23 16.39
C ALA A 146 35.91 2.45 16.13
N PHE A 147 36.28 2.24 14.87
CA PHE A 147 37.49 1.55 14.43
C PHE A 147 38.39 2.43 13.53
N TYR A 148 38.28 3.75 13.61
CA TYR A 148 39.13 4.67 12.84
C TYR A 148 40.62 4.29 12.97
N GLY A 149 41.34 4.10 11.86
CA GLY A 149 42.78 3.80 11.86
C GLY A 149 43.15 2.36 12.28
N CYS A 150 42.20 1.45 12.45
CA CYS A 150 42.46 0.07 12.86
C CYS A 150 42.96 -0.83 11.73
N THR A 151 44.19 -0.60 11.27
CA THR A 151 44.81 -1.31 10.13
C THR A 151 44.99 -2.83 10.32
N GLY A 152 44.87 -3.32 11.56
CA GLY A 152 44.99 -4.74 11.90
C GLY A 152 43.72 -5.58 11.71
N ILE A 153 42.54 -4.93 11.57
CA ILE A 153 41.25 -5.61 11.37
C ILE A 153 41.21 -6.33 10.02
N ARG A 154 40.52 -7.49 9.97
CA ARG A 154 40.38 -8.37 8.81
C ARG A 154 38.93 -8.84 8.62
N LEU A 155 37.94 -7.97 8.82
CA LEU A 155 36.53 -8.30 8.63
C LEU A 155 36.25 -8.67 7.17
N THR A 156 35.47 -9.73 6.97
CA THR A 156 34.93 -10.14 5.66
C THR A 156 33.42 -9.90 5.54
N ALA A 157 32.74 -9.68 6.67
CA ALA A 157 31.32 -9.34 6.75
C ALA A 157 31.08 -8.40 7.95
N LEU A 158 29.95 -7.69 7.93
CA LEU A 158 29.36 -7.02 9.08
C LEU A 158 28.14 -7.83 9.55
N PRO A 159 27.73 -7.72 10.83
CA PRO A 159 26.53 -8.41 11.34
C PRO A 159 25.25 -7.97 10.63
N ASP A 160 24.31 -8.91 10.44
CA ASP A 160 23.07 -8.67 9.69
C ASP A 160 22.16 -7.63 10.35
N GLY A 161 22.24 -7.46 11.68
CA GLY A 161 21.45 -6.51 12.45
C GLY A 161 21.96 -5.07 12.44
N VAL A 162 23.04 -4.76 11.72
CA VAL A 162 23.57 -3.38 11.65
C VAL A 162 22.68 -2.50 10.80
N GLU A 163 22.04 -1.50 11.43
CA GLU A 163 21.16 -0.53 10.76
C GLU A 163 21.90 0.77 10.36
N SER A 164 22.97 1.12 11.11
CA SER A 164 23.71 2.38 10.90
C SER A 164 25.22 2.24 11.06
N ILE A 165 25.95 2.93 10.18
CA ILE A 165 27.41 2.99 10.17
C ILE A 165 27.84 4.45 10.35
N GLY A 166 28.33 4.80 11.55
CA GLY A 166 28.68 6.18 11.89
C GLY A 166 29.88 6.75 11.12
N ASP A 167 30.04 8.09 11.16
CA ASP A 167 31.13 8.76 10.43
C ASP A 167 32.50 8.22 10.81
N GLY A 168 33.34 7.95 9.81
CA GLY A 168 34.69 7.47 9.99
C GLY A 168 34.81 6.14 10.74
N ALA A 169 33.72 5.37 10.90
CA ALA A 169 33.68 4.13 11.68
C ALA A 169 34.82 3.17 11.33
N PHE A 170 35.17 3.05 10.06
CA PHE A 170 36.25 2.20 9.55
C PHE A 170 37.29 2.97 8.73
N TYR A 171 37.41 4.28 8.89
CA TYR A 171 38.38 5.09 8.15
C TYR A 171 39.79 4.49 8.24
N GLY A 172 40.46 4.28 7.11
CA GLY A 172 41.83 3.79 7.04
C GLY A 172 42.00 2.32 7.44
N CYS A 173 40.92 1.54 7.61
CA CYS A 173 40.97 0.10 7.89
C CYS A 173 41.34 -0.71 6.65
N THR A 174 42.59 -0.60 6.20
CA THR A 174 43.10 -1.18 4.94
C THR A 174 43.02 -2.71 4.85
N GLY A 175 42.83 -3.41 5.98
CA GLY A 175 42.72 -4.87 6.03
C GLY A 175 41.32 -5.44 5.86
N ILE A 176 40.28 -4.60 5.86
CA ILE A 176 38.88 -5.01 5.68
C ILE A 176 38.64 -5.47 4.24
N LYS A 177 37.87 -6.55 4.08
CA LYS A 177 37.54 -7.18 2.79
C LYS A 177 36.05 -7.49 2.67
N LEU A 178 35.21 -6.48 2.88
CA LEU A 178 33.76 -6.62 2.71
C LEU A 178 33.43 -6.78 1.22
N SER A 179 32.62 -7.80 0.91
CA SER A 179 32.02 -8.00 -0.41
C SER A 179 30.56 -7.53 -0.48
N ALA A 180 29.91 -7.34 0.67
CA ALA A 180 28.55 -6.82 0.81
C ALA A 180 28.43 -6.00 2.11
N LEU A 181 27.40 -5.16 2.18
CA LEU A 181 26.92 -4.54 3.41
C LEU A 181 25.60 -5.22 3.83
N PRO A 182 25.22 -5.18 5.13
CA PRO A 182 23.94 -5.72 5.59
C PRO A 182 22.73 -5.03 4.93
N ASP A 183 21.67 -5.79 4.67
CA ASP A 183 20.47 -5.31 3.96
C ASP A 183 19.73 -4.21 4.74
N GLY A 184 19.84 -4.19 6.07
CA GLY A 184 19.20 -3.21 6.95
C GLY A 184 19.90 -1.85 7.07
N VAL A 185 21.02 -1.64 6.37
CA VAL A 185 21.74 -0.35 6.43
C VAL A 185 20.98 0.74 5.68
N GLU A 186 20.51 1.75 6.40
CA GLU A 186 19.78 2.89 5.85
C GLU A 186 20.69 4.10 5.55
N SER A 187 21.80 4.23 6.27
CA SER A 187 22.71 5.38 6.16
C SER A 187 24.19 4.99 6.27
N ILE A 188 25.01 5.63 5.43
CA ILE A 188 26.47 5.45 5.40
C ILE A 188 27.12 6.79 5.74
N GLY A 189 27.64 6.88 6.97
CA GLY A 189 28.24 8.10 7.50
C GLY A 189 29.44 8.63 6.72
N SER A 190 29.76 9.89 6.95
CA SER A 190 30.88 10.57 6.27
C SER A 190 32.19 9.85 6.57
N SER A 191 32.98 9.56 5.53
CA SER A 191 34.27 8.87 5.63
C SER A 191 34.21 7.46 6.24
N ALA A 192 33.01 6.86 6.38
CA ALA A 192 32.81 5.59 7.07
C ALA A 192 33.79 4.49 6.64
N PHE A 193 34.06 4.39 5.34
CA PHE A 193 34.98 3.41 4.75
C PHE A 193 36.15 4.05 3.98
N SER A 194 36.41 5.35 4.15
CA SER A 194 37.49 6.00 3.39
C SER A 194 38.83 5.30 3.61
N GLY A 195 39.56 5.00 2.54
CA GLY A 195 40.86 4.31 2.57
C GLY A 195 40.77 2.79 2.79
N CYS A 196 39.59 2.20 2.82
CA CYS A 196 39.40 0.75 2.90
C CYS A 196 39.62 0.06 1.55
N ILE A 197 40.87 0.05 1.08
CA ILE A 197 41.27 -0.46 -0.25
C ILE A 197 40.88 -1.92 -0.54
N GLY A 198 40.61 -2.73 0.48
CA GLY A 198 40.26 -4.15 0.35
C GLY A 198 38.77 -4.42 0.13
N ILE A 199 37.90 -3.41 0.23
CA ILE A 199 36.46 -3.54 0.02
C ILE A 199 36.16 -3.75 -1.47
N THR A 200 35.28 -4.72 -1.78
CA THR A 200 34.93 -5.12 -3.15
C THR A 200 33.42 -5.17 -3.39
N LEU A 201 32.69 -4.17 -2.89
CA LEU A 201 31.22 -4.10 -3.07
C LEU A 201 30.86 -4.07 -4.56
N SER A 202 29.88 -4.89 -4.93
CA SER A 202 29.23 -4.87 -6.25
C SER A 202 27.86 -4.18 -6.24
N ALA A 203 27.26 -4.02 -5.06
CA ALA A 203 26.01 -3.30 -4.83
C ALA A 203 26.05 -2.62 -3.45
N LEU A 204 25.17 -1.63 -3.25
CA LEU A 204 24.81 -1.09 -1.93
C LEU A 204 23.42 -1.61 -1.54
N PRO A 205 23.07 -1.67 -0.25
CA PRO A 205 21.74 -2.08 0.21
C PRO A 205 20.63 -1.18 -0.34
N ASP A 206 19.46 -1.76 -0.64
CA ASP A 206 18.33 -1.06 -1.27
C ASP A 206 17.76 0.08 -0.39
N GLY A 207 17.92 -0.02 0.93
CA GLY A 207 17.44 0.97 1.92
C GLY A 207 18.31 2.22 2.08
N VAL A 208 19.45 2.33 1.38
CA VAL A 208 20.35 3.48 1.53
C VAL A 208 19.75 4.73 0.89
N GLU A 209 19.48 5.75 1.71
CA GLU A 209 18.91 7.04 1.26
C GLU A 209 19.97 8.13 1.03
N SER A 210 21.12 8.04 1.72
CA SER A 210 22.19 9.05 1.63
C SER A 210 23.59 8.44 1.71
N ILE A 211 24.52 9.04 0.96
CA ILE A 211 25.93 8.65 0.92
C ILE A 211 26.77 9.85 1.38
N GLY A 212 27.30 9.77 2.61
CA GLY A 212 28.03 10.87 3.24
C GLY A 212 29.36 11.25 2.57
N ASP A 213 29.91 12.40 2.98
CA ASP A 213 31.15 12.94 2.43
C ASP A 213 32.30 11.95 2.60
N SER A 214 33.03 11.66 1.53
CA SER A 214 34.15 10.73 1.48
C SER A 214 33.82 9.31 1.93
N ALA A 215 32.54 8.90 2.01
CA ALA A 215 32.10 7.61 2.56
C ALA A 215 32.94 6.41 2.07
N PHE A 216 33.28 6.38 0.77
CA PHE A 216 34.09 5.35 0.13
C PHE A 216 35.37 5.89 -0.54
N ALA A 217 35.82 7.11 -0.20
CA ALA A 217 36.99 7.70 -0.86
C ALA A 217 38.22 6.79 -0.74
N GLY A 218 38.84 6.43 -1.86
CA GLY A 218 40.02 5.57 -1.96
C GLY A 218 39.72 4.07 -1.96
N CYS A 219 38.46 3.65 -1.97
CA CYS A 219 38.07 2.24 -2.03
C CYS A 219 38.18 1.69 -3.46
N THR A 220 39.41 1.47 -3.94
CA THR A 220 39.71 1.07 -5.32
C THR A 220 39.13 -0.27 -5.77
N GLY A 221 38.73 -1.13 -4.82
CA GLY A 221 38.16 -2.45 -5.11
C GLY A 221 36.66 -2.45 -5.41
N ILE A 222 35.94 -1.34 -5.17
CA ILE A 222 34.51 -1.22 -5.39
C ILE A 222 34.17 -1.26 -6.89
N LYS A 223 33.12 -2.01 -7.24
CA LYS A 223 32.67 -2.27 -8.63
C LYS A 223 31.16 -2.07 -8.79
N LEU A 224 30.63 -0.97 -8.24
CA LEU A 224 29.21 -0.63 -8.38
C LEU A 224 28.86 -0.40 -9.85
N THR A 225 27.76 -1.01 -10.29
CA THR A 225 27.13 -0.79 -11.60
C THR A 225 25.83 0.00 -11.52
N ALA A 226 25.25 0.11 -10.32
CA ALA A 226 24.09 0.94 -10.01
C ALA A 226 24.21 1.48 -8.56
N LEU A 227 23.45 2.52 -8.25
CA LEU A 227 23.18 2.97 -6.88
C LEU A 227 21.72 2.62 -6.53
N PRO A 228 21.36 2.47 -5.24
CA PRO A 228 19.99 2.20 -4.80
C PRO A 228 19.01 3.31 -5.24
N ASP A 229 17.77 2.93 -5.56
CA ASP A 229 16.74 3.86 -6.06
C ASP A 229 16.39 4.99 -5.07
N GLY A 230 16.58 4.74 -3.77
CA GLY A 230 16.29 5.68 -2.67
C GLY A 230 17.32 6.78 -2.45
N VAL A 231 18.46 6.76 -3.16
CA VAL A 231 19.53 7.76 -2.94
C VAL A 231 19.10 9.14 -3.44
N GLU A 232 19.08 10.13 -2.54
CA GLU A 232 18.70 11.52 -2.85
C GLU A 232 19.91 12.46 -2.98
N SER A 233 21.03 12.14 -2.31
CA SER A 233 22.23 12.98 -2.29
C SER A 233 23.53 12.17 -2.26
N ILE A 234 24.54 12.69 -2.95
CA ILE A 234 25.89 12.11 -3.01
C ILE A 234 26.88 13.16 -2.51
N GLY A 235 27.47 12.92 -1.34
CA GLY A 235 28.36 13.87 -0.65
C GLY A 235 29.70 14.14 -1.35
N ASP A 236 30.42 15.13 -0.82
CA ASP A 236 31.74 15.55 -1.32
C ASP A 236 32.72 14.38 -1.23
N ASN A 237 33.44 14.08 -2.32
CA ASN A 237 34.41 12.98 -2.42
C ASN A 237 33.85 11.58 -2.14
N ALA A 238 32.52 11.39 -2.11
CA ALA A 238 31.86 10.13 -1.70
C ALA A 238 32.52 8.86 -2.27
N PHE A 239 32.90 8.89 -3.55
CA PHE A 239 33.56 7.81 -4.29
C PHE A 239 34.91 8.24 -4.92
N ALA A 240 35.56 9.29 -4.40
CA ALA A 240 36.82 9.76 -4.95
C ALA A 240 37.89 8.64 -4.95
N GLY A 241 38.47 8.33 -6.11
CA GLY A 241 39.49 7.29 -6.29
C GLY A 241 38.94 5.86 -6.40
N CYS A 242 37.62 5.68 -6.47
CA CYS A 242 37.00 4.37 -6.71
C CYS A 242 37.07 3.97 -8.19
N THR A 243 38.26 3.57 -8.64
CA THR A 243 38.58 3.36 -10.07
C THR A 243 37.75 2.26 -10.75
N GLY A 244 37.16 1.32 -10.00
CA GLY A 244 36.39 0.18 -10.54
C GLY A 244 34.88 0.44 -10.71
N ILE A 245 34.39 1.63 -10.37
CA ILE A 245 32.97 1.97 -10.49
C ILE A 245 32.57 2.13 -11.97
N LYS A 246 31.44 1.51 -12.34
CA LYS A 246 30.88 1.44 -13.71
C LYS A 246 29.42 1.89 -13.75
N LEU A 247 29.08 2.92 -12.98
CA LEU A 247 27.76 3.52 -13.05
C LEU A 247 27.52 4.08 -14.45
N THR A 248 26.33 3.83 -15.00
CA THR A 248 25.86 4.41 -16.27
C THR A 248 24.70 5.39 -16.09
N ALA A 249 24.08 5.39 -14.90
CA ALA A 249 23.00 6.28 -14.51
C ALA A 249 23.04 6.54 -12.99
N LEU A 250 22.49 7.68 -12.57
CA LEU A 250 22.15 7.95 -11.17
C LEU A 250 20.66 7.70 -10.92
N PRO A 251 20.25 7.37 -9.68
CA PRO A 251 18.85 7.21 -9.29
C PRO A 251 17.99 8.45 -9.56
N ASP A 252 16.70 8.25 -9.81
CA ASP A 252 15.74 9.31 -10.15
C ASP A 252 15.56 10.36 -9.02
N GLY A 253 15.90 9.97 -7.77
CA GLY A 253 15.83 10.83 -6.59
C GLY A 253 16.99 11.83 -6.43
N VAL A 254 18.12 11.66 -7.14
CA VAL A 254 19.32 12.47 -6.88
C VAL A 254 19.13 13.94 -7.30
N GLU A 255 19.23 14.85 -6.32
CA GLU A 255 19.05 16.29 -6.55
C GLU A 255 20.36 17.07 -6.71
N SER A 256 21.46 16.56 -6.12
CA SER A 256 22.78 17.20 -6.15
C SER A 256 23.93 16.19 -6.06
N ILE A 257 25.06 16.55 -6.68
CA ILE A 257 26.32 15.79 -6.63
C ILE A 257 27.39 16.68 -6.02
N GLY A 258 28.00 16.23 -4.91
CA GLY A 258 29.05 16.93 -4.20
C GLY A 258 30.35 17.11 -4.98
N LYS A 259 31.22 17.96 -4.46
CA LYS A 259 32.56 18.25 -5.01
C LYS A 259 33.40 16.98 -5.02
N PHE A 260 34.08 16.72 -6.13
CA PHE A 260 34.95 15.55 -6.29
C PHE A 260 34.27 14.19 -6.03
N ALA A 261 32.94 14.10 -6.03
CA ALA A 261 32.19 12.91 -5.64
C ALA A 261 32.64 11.62 -6.37
N PHE A 262 32.97 11.70 -7.65
CA PHE A 262 33.49 10.61 -8.50
C PHE A 262 34.88 10.91 -9.05
N TYR A 263 35.68 11.75 -8.36
CA TYR A 263 37.02 12.11 -8.80
C TYR A 263 37.87 10.87 -9.06
N GLY A 264 38.43 10.72 -10.26
CA GLY A 264 39.29 9.58 -10.62
C GLY A 264 38.57 8.24 -10.79
N CYS A 265 37.24 8.21 -10.91
CA CYS A 265 36.50 7.01 -11.29
C CYS A 265 36.68 6.71 -12.78
N THR A 266 37.79 6.05 -13.13
CA THR A 266 38.26 5.88 -14.53
C THR A 266 37.42 4.94 -15.38
N ASP A 267 36.63 4.06 -14.78
CA ASP A 267 35.80 3.06 -15.48
C ASP A 267 34.39 3.57 -15.84
N ILE A 268 34.02 4.79 -15.44
CA ILE A 268 32.77 5.44 -15.87
C ILE A 268 32.94 5.89 -17.33
N THR A 269 32.15 5.29 -18.23
CA THR A 269 32.20 5.59 -19.68
C THR A 269 31.06 6.50 -20.15
N GLU A 270 29.91 6.39 -19.49
CA GLU A 270 28.73 7.22 -19.74
C GLU A 270 28.06 7.55 -18.41
N MET A 271 27.28 8.63 -18.38
CA MET A 271 26.49 8.99 -17.21
C MET A 271 25.15 9.58 -17.61
N THR A 272 24.08 9.00 -17.08
CA THR A 272 22.72 9.55 -17.17
C THR A 272 22.35 10.23 -15.86
N PHE A 273 22.03 11.52 -15.95
CA PHE A 273 21.61 12.36 -14.84
C PHE A 273 20.07 12.49 -14.80
N PRO A 274 19.46 12.36 -13.61
CA PRO A 274 18.00 12.34 -13.45
C PRO A 274 17.37 13.71 -13.67
N GLU A 275 16.05 13.74 -13.82
CA GLU A 275 15.28 14.97 -14.06
C GLU A 275 15.42 16.00 -12.92
N LYS A 276 15.49 15.51 -11.67
CA LYS A 276 15.58 16.35 -10.46
C LYS A 276 16.96 16.97 -10.23
N LEU A 277 17.98 16.61 -10.99
CA LEU A 277 19.35 17.08 -10.74
C LEU A 277 19.47 18.59 -10.98
N THR A 278 19.78 19.33 -9.91
CA THR A 278 19.91 20.78 -9.94
C THR A 278 21.36 21.25 -10.08
N SER A 279 22.31 20.50 -9.52
CA SER A 279 23.72 20.93 -9.43
C SER A 279 24.74 19.79 -9.48
N ILE A 280 25.91 20.08 -10.07
CA ILE A 280 27.10 19.23 -10.09
C ILE A 280 28.28 20.04 -9.56
N GLY A 281 28.85 19.60 -8.43
CA GLY A 281 29.94 20.28 -7.73
C GLY A 281 31.29 20.24 -8.45
N GLU A 282 32.20 21.10 -7.99
CA GLU A 282 33.57 21.26 -8.48
C GLU A 282 34.30 19.90 -8.52
N GLY A 283 34.83 19.54 -9.70
CA GLY A 283 35.62 18.34 -9.88
C GLY A 283 34.86 17.01 -9.73
N ALA A 284 33.52 17.02 -9.66
CA ALA A 284 32.71 15.82 -9.39
C ALA A 284 33.08 14.61 -10.25
N PHE A 285 33.39 14.79 -11.54
CA PHE A 285 33.82 13.76 -12.49
C PHE A 285 35.23 14.01 -13.02
N SER A 286 36.04 14.80 -12.31
CA SER A 286 37.40 15.10 -12.76
C SER A 286 38.26 13.83 -12.71
N GLY A 287 39.00 13.56 -13.79
CA GLY A 287 39.80 12.34 -13.93
C GLY A 287 38.99 11.08 -14.31
N CYS A 288 37.70 11.20 -14.63
CA CYS A 288 36.92 10.12 -15.27
C CYS A 288 37.33 9.97 -16.74
N THR A 289 38.53 9.45 -16.99
CA THR A 289 39.20 9.48 -18.30
C THR A 289 38.46 8.75 -19.43
N SER A 290 37.57 7.81 -19.10
CA SER A 290 36.78 7.05 -20.08
C SER A 290 35.42 7.67 -20.39
N LEU A 291 35.01 8.71 -19.65
CA LEU A 291 33.70 9.33 -19.78
C LEU A 291 33.60 10.09 -21.11
N ALA A 292 32.74 9.62 -22.00
CA ALA A 292 32.58 10.16 -23.36
C ALA A 292 31.11 10.43 -23.75
N LYS A 293 30.15 10.12 -22.87
CA LYS A 293 28.72 10.37 -23.09
C LYS A 293 28.04 10.85 -21.83
N LEU A 294 27.28 11.93 -21.94
CA LEU A 294 26.42 12.44 -20.87
C LEU A 294 24.98 12.48 -21.38
N THR A 295 24.03 12.09 -20.54
CA THR A 295 22.61 12.21 -20.82
C THR A 295 21.96 12.95 -19.67
N PHE A 296 21.37 14.11 -19.92
CA PHE A 296 20.59 14.85 -18.94
C PHE A 296 19.09 14.61 -19.20
N GLN A 297 18.32 14.35 -18.16
CA GLN A 297 16.85 14.22 -18.26
C GLN A 297 16.11 15.51 -17.92
N SER A 298 16.80 16.50 -17.31
CA SER A 298 16.18 17.77 -16.94
C SER A 298 15.87 18.67 -18.13
N ALA A 299 14.70 19.31 -18.10
CA ALA A 299 14.26 20.31 -19.08
C ALA A 299 15.04 21.63 -19.02
N THR A 300 15.85 21.82 -17.98
CA THR A 300 16.74 22.98 -17.81
C THR A 300 18.15 22.49 -17.51
N ALA A 301 19.15 23.07 -18.17
CA ALA A 301 20.55 22.73 -17.88
C ALA A 301 20.89 22.98 -16.39
N SER A 302 21.41 21.96 -15.72
CA SER A 302 21.84 22.04 -14.31
C SER A 302 23.00 23.03 -14.14
N THR A 303 23.16 23.55 -12.92
CA THR A 303 24.32 24.38 -12.57
C THR A 303 25.54 23.49 -12.40
N ILE A 304 26.58 23.70 -13.20
CA ILE A 304 27.80 22.88 -13.18
C ILE A 304 28.98 23.78 -12.83
N GLU A 305 29.71 23.44 -11.76
CA GLU A 305 30.92 24.17 -11.38
C GLU A 305 32.07 23.89 -12.37
N GLY A 306 32.87 24.92 -12.69
CA GLY A 306 33.65 24.99 -13.94
C GLY A 306 34.68 23.89 -14.21
N ILE A 307 35.11 23.10 -13.22
CA ILE A 307 36.04 21.96 -13.41
C ILE A 307 35.41 20.58 -13.18
N ALA A 308 34.08 20.48 -13.11
CA ALA A 308 33.36 19.23 -12.85
C ALA A 308 33.81 18.06 -13.73
N PHE A 309 34.16 18.30 -15.00
CA PHE A 309 34.55 17.26 -15.96
C PHE A 309 36.01 17.40 -16.43
N ASN A 310 36.89 18.02 -15.62
CA ASN A 310 38.29 18.16 -16.02
C ASN A 310 38.98 16.79 -16.16
N GLY A 311 39.54 16.50 -17.34
CA GLY A 311 40.24 15.22 -17.59
C GLY A 311 39.34 14.07 -18.06
N VAL A 312 38.10 14.35 -18.48
CA VAL A 312 37.29 13.40 -19.26
C VAL A 312 37.79 13.25 -20.70
N ALA A 313 37.16 12.41 -21.51
CA ALA A 313 37.50 12.27 -22.93
C ALA A 313 37.46 13.62 -23.66
N THR A 314 38.40 13.87 -24.57
CA THR A 314 38.51 15.15 -25.29
C THR A 314 37.35 15.41 -26.25
N THR A 315 36.65 14.36 -26.64
CA THR A 315 35.45 14.39 -27.48
C THR A 315 34.40 13.49 -26.86
N GLY A 316 33.15 13.92 -26.91
CA GLY A 316 32.01 13.16 -26.43
C GLY A 316 30.71 13.82 -26.87
N THR A 317 29.59 13.24 -26.45
CA THR A 317 28.26 13.76 -26.78
C THR A 317 27.42 13.97 -25.53
N ILE A 318 26.77 15.13 -25.45
CA ILE A 318 25.78 15.48 -24.43
C ILE A 318 24.37 15.32 -25.03
N TYR A 319 23.53 14.50 -24.41
CA TYR A 319 22.12 14.35 -24.75
C TYR A 319 21.24 15.08 -23.73
N TYR A 320 20.15 15.70 -24.19
CA TYR A 320 19.19 16.43 -23.34
C TYR A 320 17.79 16.40 -23.97
N PRO A 321 16.68 16.61 -23.23
CA PRO A 321 15.34 16.52 -23.81
C PRO A 321 15.09 17.55 -24.92
N ALA A 322 14.36 17.17 -25.98
CA ALA A 322 13.93 18.14 -26.98
C ALA A 322 13.10 19.27 -26.36
N GLY A 323 13.41 20.52 -26.74
CA GLY A 323 12.79 21.72 -26.16
C GLY A 323 13.37 22.16 -24.81
N ALA A 324 14.36 21.44 -24.27
CA ALA A 324 15.04 21.86 -23.05
C ALA A 324 15.83 23.17 -23.25
N SER A 325 15.94 23.96 -22.18
CA SER A 325 16.61 25.26 -22.17
C SER A 325 17.97 25.20 -21.49
N GLY A 326 18.90 26.08 -21.90
CA GLY A 326 20.22 26.22 -21.28
C GLY A 326 21.34 25.31 -21.84
N TYR A 327 21.03 24.27 -22.61
CA TYR A 327 22.01 23.40 -23.26
C TYR A 327 22.61 24.04 -24.52
N THR A 328 23.37 25.13 -24.36
CA THR A 328 24.01 25.89 -25.44
C THR A 328 25.49 25.55 -25.58
N ASP A 329 26.10 25.93 -26.71
CA ASP A 329 27.55 25.89 -26.88
C ASP A 329 28.28 26.67 -25.77
N ASP A 330 27.80 27.86 -25.42
CA ASP A 330 28.40 28.67 -24.34
C ASP A 330 28.34 27.96 -22.98
N TRP A 331 27.23 27.28 -22.68
CA TRP A 331 27.08 26.50 -21.45
C TRP A 331 28.12 25.37 -21.38
N LYS A 332 28.23 24.52 -22.42
CA LYS A 332 29.21 23.43 -22.39
C LYS A 332 30.66 23.94 -22.47
N ASN A 333 30.92 25.00 -23.23
CA ASN A 333 32.27 25.54 -23.40
C ASN A 333 32.77 26.26 -22.13
N GLY A 334 31.85 26.71 -21.27
CA GLY A 334 32.16 27.21 -19.93
C GLY A 334 32.58 26.12 -18.94
N ILE A 335 32.37 24.84 -19.28
CA ILE A 335 32.72 23.69 -18.42
C ILE A 335 34.05 23.08 -18.91
N THR A 336 35.06 23.12 -18.05
CA THR A 336 36.38 22.55 -18.33
C THR A 336 36.24 21.05 -18.59
N GLY A 337 36.77 20.60 -19.73
CA GLY A 337 36.69 19.21 -20.20
C GLY A 337 35.65 18.98 -21.30
N LEU A 338 34.64 19.86 -21.44
CA LEU A 338 33.52 19.67 -22.38
C LEU A 338 33.59 20.54 -23.65
N MET A 339 34.61 21.40 -23.80
CA MET A 339 34.74 22.31 -24.95
C MET A 339 34.70 21.59 -26.32
N GLY A 340 35.33 20.41 -26.42
CA GLY A 340 35.35 19.59 -27.64
C GLY A 340 34.14 18.68 -27.85
N TRP A 341 33.15 18.73 -26.94
CA TRP A 341 31.98 17.87 -26.99
C TRP A 341 30.88 18.45 -27.89
N SER A 342 30.13 17.55 -28.53
CA SER A 342 28.88 17.89 -29.21
C SER A 342 27.71 17.78 -28.24
N HIS A 343 26.57 18.36 -28.61
CA HIS A 343 25.33 18.18 -27.88
C HIS A 343 24.16 17.95 -28.85
N ALA A 344 23.20 17.10 -28.47
CA ALA A 344 22.06 16.73 -29.30
C ALA A 344 20.79 16.51 -28.46
N SER A 345 19.64 16.91 -28.99
CA SER A 345 18.37 16.65 -28.31
C SER A 345 17.93 15.19 -28.44
N LEU A 346 17.34 14.67 -27.37
CA LEU A 346 16.60 13.43 -27.29
C LEU A 346 15.17 13.64 -27.77
N ILE A 347 14.65 12.71 -28.56
CA ILE A 347 13.32 12.80 -29.16
C ILE A 347 12.49 11.54 -28.92
N THR A 348 11.17 11.69 -28.99
CA THR A 348 10.28 10.57 -29.32
C THR A 348 10.17 10.47 -30.83
N LEU A 349 10.53 9.32 -31.40
CA LEU A 349 10.44 9.07 -32.84
C LEU A 349 8.98 8.77 -33.22
N GLU A 350 8.41 9.60 -34.08
CA GLU A 350 7.08 9.37 -34.67
C GLU A 350 7.21 8.41 -35.86
N VAL A 351 6.50 7.28 -35.81
CA VAL A 351 6.52 6.22 -36.82
C VAL A 351 5.11 6.02 -37.37
N THR A 352 4.93 6.16 -38.68
CA THR A 352 3.66 5.80 -39.33
C THR A 352 3.72 4.36 -39.83
N TYR A 353 2.83 3.50 -39.33
CA TYR A 353 2.73 2.09 -39.69
C TYR A 353 1.31 1.76 -40.18
N ASN A 354 1.22 1.32 -41.44
CA ASN A 354 -0.02 0.94 -42.11
C ASN A 354 0.09 -0.50 -42.65
N ASP A 355 -1.05 -1.14 -42.91
CA ASP A 355 -1.09 -2.50 -43.43
C ASP A 355 -0.29 -2.66 -44.74
N GLY A 356 0.55 -3.71 -44.80
CA GLY A 356 1.39 -4.04 -45.96
C GLY A 356 2.84 -3.53 -45.90
N ALA A 357 3.21 -2.70 -44.92
CA ALA A 357 4.61 -2.36 -44.62
C ALA A 357 5.20 -3.30 -43.55
N THR A 358 6.53 -3.37 -43.45
CA THR A 358 7.19 -3.98 -42.28
C THR A 358 7.45 -2.91 -41.22
N MET A 359 7.32 -3.27 -39.95
CA MET A 359 7.58 -2.37 -38.82
C MET A 359 9.04 -1.90 -38.80
N ALA A 360 9.98 -2.79 -39.15
CA ALA A 360 11.40 -2.45 -39.22
C ALA A 360 11.68 -1.37 -40.27
N ASP A 361 11.10 -1.49 -41.47
CA ASP A 361 11.26 -0.47 -42.53
C ASP A 361 10.60 0.86 -42.14
N ALA A 362 9.46 0.81 -41.47
CA ALA A 362 8.77 2.02 -40.98
C ALA A 362 9.64 2.78 -39.95
N ILE A 363 10.25 2.06 -39.01
CA ILE A 363 11.16 2.66 -38.01
C ILE A 363 12.41 3.22 -38.69
N GLN A 364 13.02 2.49 -39.63
CA GLN A 364 14.19 2.96 -40.35
C GLN A 364 13.89 4.20 -41.20
N GLY A 365 12.74 4.22 -41.89
CA GLY A 365 12.26 5.37 -42.64
C GLY A 365 12.03 6.59 -41.74
N ALA A 366 11.47 6.39 -40.55
CA ALA A 366 11.27 7.46 -39.57
C ALA A 366 12.59 8.03 -39.05
N LEU A 367 13.59 7.18 -38.74
CA LEU A 367 14.94 7.62 -38.34
C LEU A 367 15.59 8.49 -39.43
N LEU A 368 15.52 8.05 -40.69
CA LEU A 368 16.07 8.78 -41.83
C LEU A 368 15.35 10.11 -42.05
N ALA A 369 14.02 10.14 -41.93
CA ALA A 369 13.21 11.35 -42.08
C ALA A 369 13.48 12.36 -40.96
N ALA A 370 13.68 11.89 -39.73
CA ALA A 370 14.03 12.73 -38.59
C ALA A 370 15.49 13.19 -38.60
N GLY A 371 16.37 12.52 -39.35
CA GLY A 371 17.80 12.84 -39.42
C GLY A 371 18.54 12.61 -38.10
N VAL A 372 18.09 11.63 -37.30
CA VAL A 372 18.65 11.34 -35.97
C VAL A 372 19.25 9.93 -35.89
N GLY A 373 20.19 9.75 -34.97
CA GLY A 373 20.71 8.43 -34.58
C GLY A 373 19.82 7.73 -33.55
N LYS A 374 20.03 6.42 -33.35
CA LYS A 374 19.26 5.61 -32.38
C LYS A 374 19.46 6.09 -30.95
N GLU A 375 20.65 6.57 -30.65
CA GLU A 375 21.07 7.16 -29.38
C GLU A 375 20.32 8.45 -29.05
N GLN A 376 19.67 9.11 -30.00
CA GLN A 376 18.81 10.27 -29.74
C GLN A 376 17.36 9.88 -29.41
N VAL A 377 16.96 8.62 -29.57
CA VAL A 377 15.55 8.23 -29.43
C VAL A 377 15.30 7.69 -28.04
N THR A 378 14.39 8.33 -27.30
CA THR A 378 13.94 7.90 -25.96
C THR A 378 12.61 7.17 -25.98
N GLY A 379 11.81 7.38 -27.02
CA GLY A 379 10.55 6.67 -27.20
C GLY A 379 10.18 6.50 -28.66
N ILE A 380 9.34 5.52 -28.94
CA ILE A 380 8.74 5.30 -30.26
C ILE A 380 7.24 5.49 -30.13
N LYS A 381 6.70 6.45 -30.88
CA LYS A 381 5.26 6.66 -31.00
C LYS A 381 4.80 6.18 -32.36
N ILE A 382 3.87 5.23 -32.35
CA ILE A 382 3.34 4.63 -33.58
C ILE A 382 1.95 5.20 -33.85
N THR A 383 1.72 5.58 -35.10
CA THR A 383 0.43 6.02 -35.64
C THR A 383 0.11 5.22 -36.89
N GLY A 384 -1.15 5.15 -37.28
CA GLY A 384 -1.56 4.54 -38.55
C GLY A 384 -2.84 3.74 -38.42
N ASN A 385 -3.21 3.03 -39.47
CA ASN A 385 -4.51 2.36 -39.59
C ASN A 385 -4.47 0.83 -39.35
N ALA A 386 -3.30 0.25 -39.07
CA ALA A 386 -3.18 -1.18 -38.85
C ALA A 386 -4.01 -1.63 -37.63
N THR A 387 -4.75 -2.73 -37.78
CA THR A 387 -5.60 -3.28 -36.72
C THR A 387 -4.87 -4.28 -35.82
N ALA A 388 -3.69 -4.76 -36.24
CA ALA A 388 -2.87 -5.68 -35.47
C ALA A 388 -1.37 -5.40 -35.66
N VAL A 389 -0.59 -5.60 -34.60
CA VAL A 389 0.89 -5.65 -34.65
C VAL A 389 1.31 -7.02 -34.12
N THR A 390 1.60 -7.95 -35.04
CA THR A 390 1.82 -9.38 -34.74
C THR A 390 3.10 -9.90 -35.39
N GLY A 391 3.53 -11.10 -34.98
CA GLY A 391 4.65 -11.82 -35.61
C GLY A 391 5.93 -11.01 -35.70
N ASP A 392 6.55 -10.97 -36.88
CA ASP A 392 7.81 -10.26 -37.11
C ASP A 392 7.71 -8.74 -36.87
N ASN A 393 6.52 -8.15 -37.00
CA ASN A 393 6.31 -6.73 -36.74
C ASN A 393 6.33 -6.40 -35.24
N TRP A 394 5.71 -7.25 -34.42
CA TRP A 394 5.81 -7.11 -32.96
C TRP A 394 7.23 -7.40 -32.48
N LYS A 395 7.84 -8.47 -33.00
CA LYS A 395 9.23 -8.81 -32.73
C LYS A 395 10.19 -7.66 -33.05
N ALA A 396 9.99 -6.95 -34.16
CA ALA A 396 10.81 -5.82 -34.55
C ALA A 396 10.77 -4.68 -33.52
N LEU A 397 9.62 -4.42 -32.88
CA LEU A 397 9.53 -3.46 -31.77
C LEU A 397 10.16 -4.00 -30.50
N TYR A 398 9.84 -5.25 -30.15
CA TYR A 398 10.33 -5.92 -28.95
C TYR A 398 11.88 -5.89 -28.91
N ASP A 399 12.53 -6.24 -30.03
CA ASP A 399 13.99 -6.33 -30.11
C ASP A 399 14.70 -4.98 -29.85
N LEU A 400 14.02 -3.84 -30.03
CA LEU A 400 14.60 -2.51 -29.78
C LEU A 400 14.87 -2.27 -28.28
N TYR A 401 14.10 -2.92 -27.41
CA TYR A 401 14.16 -2.73 -25.95
C TYR A 401 15.08 -3.74 -25.23
N LYS A 402 15.83 -4.55 -26.00
CA LYS A 402 16.90 -5.40 -25.48
C LYS A 402 18.14 -4.58 -25.12
N ASN A 403 18.94 -5.07 -24.17
CA ASN A 403 20.16 -4.38 -23.73
C ASN A 403 21.14 -4.11 -24.87
N ASP A 404 21.30 -5.07 -25.78
CA ASP A 404 22.26 -5.07 -26.91
C ASP A 404 21.72 -4.48 -28.21
N SER A 405 20.51 -3.89 -28.22
CA SER A 405 19.83 -3.40 -29.42
C SER A 405 20.50 -2.19 -30.12
N GLY A 406 21.47 -1.55 -29.46
CA GLY A 406 22.05 -0.27 -29.88
C GLY A 406 21.18 0.97 -29.61
N TRP A 407 19.92 0.79 -29.17
CA TRP A 407 19.05 1.89 -28.73
C TRP A 407 19.37 2.20 -27.26
N THR A 408 20.34 3.08 -27.04
CA THR A 408 20.92 3.28 -25.71
C THR A 408 20.02 4.08 -24.76
N ASN A 409 19.19 4.98 -25.29
CA ASN A 409 18.32 5.85 -24.50
C ASN A 409 16.82 5.49 -24.61
N LEU A 410 16.47 4.46 -25.40
CA LEU A 410 15.08 4.09 -25.69
C LEU A 410 14.44 3.40 -24.48
N SER A 411 13.31 3.92 -24.00
CA SER A 411 12.59 3.38 -22.84
C SER A 411 11.07 3.44 -22.92
N ALA A 412 10.48 4.11 -23.92
CA ALA A 412 9.04 4.31 -24.01
C ALA A 412 8.44 3.84 -25.35
N LEU A 413 7.35 3.07 -25.29
CA LEU A 413 6.56 2.67 -26.46
C LEU A 413 5.16 3.27 -26.39
N HIS A 414 4.78 4.10 -27.35
CA HIS A 414 3.45 4.70 -27.43
C HIS A 414 2.68 4.14 -28.62
N LEU A 415 1.72 3.26 -28.34
CA LEU A 415 0.80 2.68 -29.32
C LEU A 415 -0.56 3.39 -29.35
N SER A 416 -0.80 4.32 -28.43
CA SER A 416 -2.07 5.07 -28.34
C SER A 416 -2.42 5.90 -29.59
N GLY A 417 -1.46 6.14 -30.49
CA GLY A 417 -1.71 6.76 -31.80
C GLY A 417 -2.31 5.83 -32.85
N MET A 418 -2.38 4.51 -32.58
CA MET A 418 -2.98 3.51 -33.46
C MET A 418 -4.44 3.24 -33.03
N THR A 419 -5.35 4.16 -33.35
CA THR A 419 -6.75 4.13 -32.85
C THR A 419 -7.61 2.98 -33.36
N ALA A 420 -7.10 2.19 -34.31
CA ALA A 420 -7.75 0.99 -34.84
C ALA A 420 -7.09 -0.31 -34.36
N LEU A 421 -6.02 -0.23 -33.56
CA LEU A 421 -5.26 -1.39 -33.10
C LEU A 421 -6.08 -2.16 -32.06
N THR A 422 -6.51 -3.36 -32.42
CA THR A 422 -7.24 -4.28 -31.53
C THR A 422 -6.34 -5.36 -30.95
N THR A 423 -5.23 -5.67 -31.61
CA THR A 423 -4.40 -6.83 -31.24
C THR A 423 -2.91 -6.50 -31.20
N ILE A 424 -2.29 -6.73 -30.03
CA ILE A 424 -0.84 -6.94 -29.91
C ILE A 424 -0.63 -8.45 -29.94
N GLY A 425 0.13 -8.93 -30.92
CA GLY A 425 0.30 -10.36 -31.17
C GLY A 425 1.34 -11.04 -30.30
N ASP A 426 1.40 -12.35 -30.45
CA ASP A 426 2.33 -13.21 -29.74
C ASP A 426 3.79 -12.90 -30.09
N MET A 427 4.69 -13.14 -29.13
CA MET A 427 6.12 -13.16 -29.40
C MET A 427 6.52 -14.49 -30.08
N PRO A 428 7.02 -14.46 -31.34
CA PRO A 428 7.19 -15.67 -32.16
C PRO A 428 8.34 -16.61 -31.73
N SER A 429 9.15 -16.22 -30.73
CA SER A 429 10.25 -17.03 -30.22
C SER A 429 10.58 -16.64 -28.78
N TYR A 430 11.08 -17.59 -27.98
CA TYR A 430 11.59 -17.33 -26.64
C TYR A 430 12.55 -16.14 -26.61
N SER A 431 12.26 -15.16 -25.75
CA SER A 431 12.96 -13.88 -25.73
C SER A 431 13.73 -13.65 -24.42
N PRO A 432 14.94 -13.04 -24.47
CA PRO A 432 15.69 -12.71 -23.26
C PRO A 432 15.07 -11.56 -22.42
N GLY A 433 14.02 -10.89 -22.91
CA GLY A 433 13.32 -9.80 -22.21
C GLY A 433 13.47 -8.42 -22.83
N ILE A 434 12.72 -7.44 -22.28
CA ILE A 434 12.72 -6.02 -22.66
C ILE A 434 13.12 -5.12 -21.47
N PRO A 435 14.32 -5.30 -20.89
CA PRO A 435 14.72 -4.59 -19.67
C PRO A 435 14.78 -3.06 -19.84
N LYS A 436 14.84 -2.54 -21.07
CA LYS A 436 14.82 -1.10 -21.32
C LYS A 436 13.42 -0.49 -21.29
N LEU A 437 12.36 -1.28 -21.56
CA LEU A 437 11.00 -0.74 -21.65
C LEU A 437 10.50 -0.37 -20.26
N LYS A 438 10.41 0.94 -20.00
CA LYS A 438 9.90 1.51 -18.74
C LYS A 438 8.45 1.93 -18.85
N GLN A 439 8.03 2.43 -20.01
CA GLN A 439 6.68 2.95 -20.23
C GLN A 439 6.06 2.38 -21.50
N VAL A 440 4.80 1.93 -21.40
CA VAL A 440 3.97 1.62 -22.56
C VAL A 440 2.66 2.41 -22.47
N LYS A 441 2.23 3.00 -23.59
CA LYS A 441 0.88 3.58 -23.74
C LYS A 441 0.10 2.75 -24.73
N LEU A 442 -0.89 2.03 -24.24
CA LEU A 442 -1.78 1.18 -25.04
C LEU A 442 -2.96 2.00 -25.59
N PRO A 443 -3.53 1.67 -26.76
CA PRO A 443 -4.70 2.34 -27.30
C PRO A 443 -6.00 1.83 -26.64
N ASP A 444 -7.00 2.70 -26.55
CA ASP A 444 -8.32 2.35 -25.98
C ASP A 444 -9.07 1.28 -26.79
N SER A 445 -8.71 1.10 -28.06
CA SER A 445 -9.27 0.09 -28.98
C SER A 445 -8.73 -1.32 -28.75
N LEU A 446 -7.75 -1.50 -27.85
CA LEU A 446 -7.06 -2.79 -27.68
C LEU A 446 -7.99 -3.81 -27.01
N THR A 447 -8.18 -4.96 -27.66
CA THR A 447 -8.99 -6.07 -27.15
C THR A 447 -8.16 -7.31 -26.80
N THR A 448 -6.99 -7.48 -27.41
CA THR A 448 -6.16 -8.68 -27.23
C THR A 448 -4.69 -8.35 -27.00
N ILE A 449 -4.13 -8.95 -25.95
CA ILE A 449 -2.68 -8.99 -25.67
C ILE A 449 -2.23 -10.44 -25.82
N GLY A 450 -1.40 -10.72 -26.83
CA GLY A 450 -0.95 -12.06 -27.18
C GLY A 450 0.09 -12.65 -26.23
N ASP A 451 0.48 -13.88 -26.54
CA ASP A 451 1.40 -14.67 -25.72
C ASP A 451 2.79 -14.01 -25.66
N ASP A 452 3.39 -14.01 -24.46
CA ASP A 452 4.72 -13.44 -24.20
C ASP A 452 4.88 -11.96 -24.60
N ALA A 453 3.79 -11.23 -24.92
CA ALA A 453 3.84 -9.92 -25.57
C ALA A 453 4.75 -8.92 -24.87
N PHE A 454 4.66 -8.82 -23.54
CA PHE A 454 5.47 -7.96 -22.68
C PHE A 454 6.37 -8.74 -21.72
N ALA A 455 6.56 -10.04 -21.96
CA ALA A 455 7.33 -10.90 -21.06
C ALA A 455 8.72 -10.32 -20.77
N ARG A 456 9.09 -10.37 -19.49
CA ARG A 456 10.38 -9.98 -18.90
C ARG A 456 10.68 -8.50 -19.07
N GLY A 457 9.65 -7.66 -19.02
CA GLY A 457 9.76 -6.22 -18.82
C GLY A 457 9.91 -5.87 -17.35
N THR A 458 11.06 -6.19 -16.74
CA THR A 458 11.30 -6.01 -15.30
C THR A 458 11.13 -4.56 -14.83
N ASN A 459 11.41 -3.60 -15.72
CA ASN A 459 11.30 -2.16 -15.47
C ASN A 459 9.98 -1.54 -15.97
N LEU A 460 9.05 -2.34 -16.53
CA LEU A 460 7.81 -1.85 -17.12
C LEU A 460 6.86 -1.35 -16.03
N ALA A 461 6.62 -0.04 -15.98
CA ALA A 461 5.71 0.61 -15.03
C ALA A 461 4.31 0.79 -15.64
N LEU A 462 3.56 -0.31 -15.75
CA LEU A 462 2.17 -0.29 -16.23
C LEU A 462 1.18 -0.27 -15.05
N THR A 463 0.29 0.72 -15.02
CA THR A 463 -0.66 0.94 -13.91
C THR A 463 -2.10 0.54 -14.24
N ALA A 464 -2.46 0.47 -15.53
CA ALA A 464 -3.78 0.07 -15.99
C ALA A 464 -3.69 -0.58 -17.38
N LEU A 465 -4.63 -1.48 -17.67
CA LEU A 465 -4.91 -1.98 -19.01
C LEU A 465 -6.12 -1.21 -19.58
N PRO A 466 -6.25 -1.05 -20.91
CA PRO A 466 -7.44 -0.47 -21.52
C PRO A 466 -8.71 -1.26 -21.16
N ASP A 467 -9.83 -0.57 -20.93
CA ASP A 467 -11.10 -1.18 -20.51
C ASP A 467 -11.65 -2.20 -21.53
N GLY A 468 -11.29 -2.05 -22.80
CA GLY A 468 -11.72 -2.93 -23.89
C GLY A 468 -10.94 -4.25 -24.00
N VAL A 469 -9.94 -4.51 -23.16
CA VAL A 469 -9.18 -5.77 -23.21
C VAL A 469 -10.07 -6.94 -22.77
N GLU A 470 -10.21 -7.92 -23.65
CA GLU A 470 -11.03 -9.13 -23.48
C GLU A 470 -10.16 -10.38 -23.22
N SER A 471 -8.92 -10.40 -23.73
CA SER A 471 -8.02 -11.56 -23.64
C SER A 471 -6.57 -11.18 -23.36
N ILE A 472 -5.98 -11.89 -22.40
CA ILE A 472 -4.58 -11.79 -22.00
C ILE A 472 -3.93 -13.17 -22.20
N GLY A 473 -2.97 -13.25 -23.13
CA GLY A 473 -2.31 -14.50 -23.53
C GLY A 473 -1.37 -15.11 -22.49
N ASP A 474 -0.87 -16.30 -22.81
CA ASP A 474 0.06 -17.05 -21.99
C ASP A 474 1.37 -16.26 -21.81
N SER A 475 1.87 -16.18 -20.59
CA SER A 475 3.11 -15.45 -20.25
C SER A 475 3.14 -13.97 -20.67
N ALA A 476 1.99 -13.35 -21.02
CA ALA A 476 1.92 -12.00 -21.59
C ALA A 476 2.72 -10.94 -20.80
N PHE A 477 2.73 -11.03 -19.46
CA PHE A 477 3.50 -10.17 -18.55
C PHE A 477 4.45 -10.98 -17.65
N PHE A 478 4.88 -12.17 -18.07
CA PHE A 478 5.80 -13.02 -17.30
C PHE A 478 7.03 -12.24 -16.82
N GLY A 479 7.30 -12.20 -15.52
CA GLY A 479 8.48 -11.56 -14.92
C GLY A 479 8.46 -10.03 -14.93
N CYS A 480 7.31 -9.40 -15.17
CA CYS A 480 7.18 -7.93 -15.14
C CYS A 480 7.03 -7.42 -13.70
N THR A 481 8.13 -7.33 -12.96
CA THR A 481 8.16 -6.89 -11.55
C THR A 481 7.77 -5.41 -11.36
N GLY A 482 7.90 -4.59 -12.40
CA GLY A 482 7.60 -3.15 -12.37
C GLY A 482 6.12 -2.79 -12.45
N ILE A 483 5.23 -3.69 -12.89
CA ILE A 483 3.82 -3.34 -13.10
C ILE A 483 3.10 -3.15 -11.76
N ARG A 484 2.08 -2.28 -11.75
CA ARG A 484 1.34 -1.86 -10.54
C ARG A 484 -0.17 -1.89 -10.80
N LEU A 485 -0.66 -2.91 -11.49
CA LEU A 485 -2.08 -3.08 -11.76
C LEU A 485 -2.85 -3.25 -10.44
N THR A 486 -3.91 -2.47 -10.26
CA THR A 486 -4.83 -2.58 -9.11
C THR A 486 -6.14 -3.27 -9.48
N ALA A 487 -6.46 -3.34 -10.78
CA ALA A 487 -7.59 -4.06 -11.34
C ALA A 487 -7.22 -4.63 -12.71
N LEU A 488 -7.92 -5.68 -13.12
CA LEU A 488 -7.99 -6.11 -14.52
C LEU A 488 -9.31 -5.58 -15.12
N PRO A 489 -9.38 -5.32 -16.44
CA PRO A 489 -10.62 -4.86 -17.07
C PRO A 489 -11.77 -5.85 -16.89
N ASP A 490 -12.98 -5.33 -16.66
CA ASP A 490 -14.18 -6.15 -16.38
C ASP A 490 -14.55 -7.07 -17.56
N GLY A 491 -14.16 -6.68 -18.79
CA GLY A 491 -14.40 -7.46 -20.01
C GLY A 491 -13.42 -8.61 -20.25
N VAL A 492 -12.43 -8.82 -19.37
CA VAL A 492 -11.48 -9.93 -19.54
C VAL A 492 -12.18 -11.27 -19.29
N GLU A 493 -12.30 -12.07 -20.35
CA GLU A 493 -12.90 -13.40 -20.33
C GLU A 493 -11.85 -14.51 -20.16
N SER A 494 -10.59 -14.24 -20.52
CA SER A 494 -9.51 -15.23 -20.47
C SER A 494 -8.17 -14.65 -20.01
N ILE A 495 -7.52 -15.35 -19.09
CA ILE A 495 -6.17 -15.06 -18.61
C ILE A 495 -5.31 -16.32 -18.80
N GLY A 496 -4.32 -16.21 -19.69
CA GLY A 496 -3.42 -17.29 -20.06
C GLY A 496 -2.56 -17.82 -18.90
N GLN A 497 -1.99 -18.99 -19.12
CA GLN A 497 -1.05 -19.62 -18.20
C GLN A 497 0.18 -18.72 -18.03
N TYR A 498 0.72 -18.63 -16.83
CA TYR A 498 1.88 -17.80 -16.50
C TYR A 498 1.74 -16.30 -16.82
N ALA A 499 0.54 -15.80 -17.20
CA ALA A 499 0.37 -14.45 -17.72
C ALA A 499 0.96 -13.36 -16.83
N PHE A 500 0.88 -13.51 -15.51
CA PHE A 500 1.46 -12.58 -14.52
C PHE A 500 2.50 -13.25 -13.60
N PHE A 501 3.11 -14.36 -14.01
CA PHE A 501 4.14 -15.04 -13.22
C PHE A 501 5.23 -14.05 -12.78
N GLY A 502 5.56 -14.00 -11.50
CA GLY A 502 6.61 -13.15 -10.94
C GLY A 502 6.29 -11.65 -10.90
N CYS A 503 5.06 -11.23 -11.16
CA CYS A 503 4.66 -9.82 -11.13
C CYS A 503 4.41 -9.32 -9.69
N THR A 504 5.49 -9.18 -8.91
CA THR A 504 5.47 -8.79 -7.49
C THR A 504 4.82 -7.43 -7.20
N GLY A 505 4.75 -6.55 -8.20
CA GLY A 505 4.18 -5.22 -8.09
C GLY A 505 2.65 -5.12 -8.20
N ILE A 506 1.97 -6.17 -8.68
CA ILE A 506 0.51 -6.19 -8.81
C ILE A 506 -0.18 -6.09 -7.43
N ARG A 507 -1.35 -5.43 -7.36
CA ARG A 507 -2.15 -5.22 -6.14
C ARG A 507 -3.65 -5.50 -6.37
N LEU A 508 -4.00 -6.57 -7.08
CA LEU A 508 -5.39 -6.93 -7.34
C LEU A 508 -6.15 -7.26 -6.03
N THR A 509 -7.36 -6.74 -5.92
CA THR A 509 -8.32 -7.04 -4.85
C THR A 509 -9.52 -7.88 -5.32
N ALA A 510 -9.74 -7.97 -6.63
CA ALA A 510 -10.72 -8.83 -7.28
C ALA A 510 -10.19 -9.31 -8.64
N LEU A 511 -10.77 -10.40 -9.14
CA LEU A 511 -10.65 -10.82 -10.54
C LEU A 511 -11.95 -10.45 -11.29
N PRO A 512 -11.92 -10.30 -12.63
CA PRO A 512 -13.12 -10.02 -13.42
C PRO A 512 -14.19 -11.10 -13.27
N ASP A 513 -15.46 -10.69 -13.24
CA ASP A 513 -16.59 -11.60 -13.00
C ASP A 513 -16.73 -12.69 -14.07
N GLY A 514 -16.32 -12.41 -15.32
CA GLY A 514 -16.41 -13.34 -16.46
C GLY A 514 -15.35 -14.45 -16.51
N VAL A 515 -14.45 -14.53 -15.52
CA VAL A 515 -13.38 -15.54 -15.52
C VAL A 515 -13.93 -16.92 -15.11
N GLU A 516 -13.94 -17.87 -16.04
CA GLU A 516 -14.38 -19.26 -15.78
C GLU A 516 -13.26 -20.20 -15.30
N SER A 517 -12.00 -19.87 -15.60
CA SER A 517 -10.86 -20.70 -15.20
C SER A 517 -9.62 -19.86 -14.89
N ILE A 518 -8.84 -20.31 -13.90
CA ILE A 518 -7.60 -19.66 -13.49
C ILE A 518 -6.43 -20.48 -14.02
N GLY A 519 -5.66 -19.91 -14.95
CA GLY A 519 -4.56 -20.58 -15.63
C GLY A 519 -3.45 -21.10 -14.70
N GLN A 520 -2.71 -22.09 -15.20
CA GLN A 520 -1.53 -22.63 -14.51
C GLN A 520 -0.53 -21.50 -14.23
N TYR A 521 -0.03 -21.41 -12.99
CA TYR A 521 0.98 -20.44 -12.55
C TYR A 521 0.69 -18.95 -12.85
N VAL A 522 -0.55 -18.59 -13.14
CA VAL A 522 -0.93 -17.26 -13.65
C VAL A 522 -0.47 -16.11 -12.74
N PHE A 523 -0.54 -16.26 -11.42
CA PHE A 523 -0.10 -15.28 -10.42
C PHE A 523 1.02 -15.80 -9.50
N HIS A 524 1.79 -16.81 -9.93
CA HIS A 524 2.89 -17.35 -9.13
C HIS A 524 3.87 -16.23 -8.74
N GLY A 525 4.16 -16.05 -7.45
CA GLY A 525 5.10 -15.04 -6.94
C GLY A 525 4.53 -13.63 -6.86
N CYS A 526 3.24 -13.41 -7.12
CA CYS A 526 2.58 -12.11 -7.01
C CYS A 526 2.27 -11.76 -5.55
N THR A 527 3.30 -11.41 -4.77
CA THR A 527 3.22 -11.13 -3.32
C THR A 527 2.31 -9.95 -2.95
N GLY A 528 2.02 -9.06 -3.90
CA GLY A 528 1.17 -7.89 -3.70
C GLY A 528 -0.34 -8.13 -3.83
N ILE A 529 -0.77 -9.29 -4.33
CA ILE A 529 -2.21 -9.60 -4.48
C ILE A 529 -2.90 -9.68 -3.12
N ARG A 530 -4.17 -9.23 -3.05
CA ARG A 530 -5.02 -9.17 -1.85
C ARG A 530 -6.44 -9.68 -2.15
N LEU A 531 -6.57 -10.71 -2.98
CA LEU A 531 -7.86 -11.35 -3.24
C LEU A 531 -8.41 -11.97 -1.95
N THR A 532 -9.71 -11.82 -1.73
CA THR A 532 -10.45 -12.47 -0.63
C THR A 532 -11.47 -13.49 -1.13
N ALA A 533 -11.81 -13.45 -2.42
CA ALA A 533 -12.72 -14.37 -3.10
C ALA A 533 -12.31 -14.53 -4.57
N LEU A 534 -12.69 -15.64 -5.18
CA LEU A 534 -12.67 -15.81 -6.64
C LEU A 534 -14.06 -15.53 -7.22
N PRO A 535 -14.16 -15.15 -8.51
CA PRO A 535 -15.43 -14.95 -9.19
C PRO A 535 -16.35 -16.17 -9.12
N ASP A 536 -17.67 -15.92 -9.09
CA ASP A 536 -18.70 -16.97 -8.92
C ASP A 536 -18.68 -18.02 -10.03
N ASP A 537 -18.20 -17.65 -11.22
CA ASP A 537 -18.15 -18.49 -12.41
C ASP A 537 -16.87 -19.35 -12.54
N VAL A 538 -15.89 -19.21 -11.63
CA VAL A 538 -14.67 -20.02 -11.68
C VAL A 538 -14.94 -21.51 -11.40
N GLU A 539 -14.67 -22.36 -12.39
CA GLU A 539 -14.85 -23.82 -12.32
C GLU A 539 -13.55 -24.56 -11.98
N SER A 540 -12.38 -23.98 -12.27
CA SER A 540 -11.07 -24.63 -12.06
C SER A 540 -9.93 -23.66 -11.76
N ILE A 541 -8.98 -24.12 -10.95
CA ILE A 541 -7.74 -23.42 -10.61
C ILE A 541 -6.55 -24.28 -11.03
N GLY A 542 -5.66 -23.77 -11.88
CA GLY A 542 -4.49 -24.47 -12.37
C GLY A 542 -3.38 -24.66 -11.33
N ASP A 543 -2.39 -25.51 -11.65
CA ASP A 543 -1.25 -25.76 -10.77
C ASP A 543 -0.49 -24.46 -10.46
N GLY A 544 -0.12 -24.27 -9.20
CA GLY A 544 0.67 -23.13 -8.74
C GLY A 544 0.09 -21.74 -9.05
N ALA A 545 -1.22 -21.63 -9.38
CA ALA A 545 -1.85 -20.39 -9.83
C ALA A 545 -1.58 -19.18 -8.91
N PHE A 546 -1.58 -19.38 -7.60
CA PHE A 546 -1.30 -18.37 -6.56
C PHE A 546 -0.09 -18.73 -5.69
N TYR A 547 0.82 -19.58 -6.17
CA TYR A 547 2.01 -19.98 -5.43
C TYR A 547 2.78 -18.73 -4.94
N GLY A 548 3.13 -18.64 -3.67
CA GLY A 548 3.90 -17.52 -3.11
C GLY A 548 3.16 -16.19 -3.06
N CYS A 549 1.83 -16.15 -3.23
CA CYS A 549 1.02 -14.95 -3.05
C CYS A 549 0.85 -14.62 -1.55
N THR A 550 1.92 -14.16 -0.91
CA THR A 550 1.99 -13.92 0.55
C THR A 550 1.00 -12.87 1.07
N GLY A 551 0.42 -12.07 0.18
CA GLY A 551 -0.59 -11.08 0.51
C GLY A 551 -2.01 -11.61 0.71
N ILE A 552 -2.31 -12.82 0.25
CA ILE A 552 -3.63 -13.43 0.42
C ILE A 552 -3.76 -13.89 1.88
N THR A 553 -4.72 -13.31 2.61
CA THR A 553 -5.00 -13.64 4.01
C THR A 553 -6.20 -14.55 4.17
N GLU A 554 -7.18 -14.40 3.28
CA GLU A 554 -8.37 -15.24 3.22
C GLU A 554 -8.69 -15.61 1.77
N MET A 555 -9.38 -16.73 1.57
CA MET A 555 -9.85 -17.11 0.24
C MET A 555 -11.23 -17.76 0.30
N THR A 556 -12.18 -17.19 -0.43
CA THR A 556 -13.50 -17.76 -0.68
C THR A 556 -13.55 -18.40 -2.06
N PHE A 557 -13.75 -19.71 -2.09
CA PHE A 557 -13.91 -20.52 -3.27
C PHE A 557 -15.38 -20.63 -3.68
N PRO A 558 -15.72 -20.40 -4.96
CA PRO A 558 -17.10 -20.31 -5.43
C PRO A 558 -17.78 -21.68 -5.46
N GLU A 559 -19.11 -21.66 -5.61
CA GLU A 559 -19.93 -22.88 -5.63
C GLU A 559 -19.62 -23.81 -6.81
N LYS A 560 -19.27 -23.24 -7.97
CA LYS A 560 -19.00 -23.97 -9.21
C LYS A 560 -17.62 -24.64 -9.26
N LEU A 561 -16.75 -24.40 -8.29
CA LEU A 561 -15.38 -24.91 -8.31
C LEU A 561 -15.35 -26.46 -8.28
N THR A 562 -14.74 -27.06 -9.30
CA THR A 562 -14.65 -28.51 -9.47
C THR A 562 -13.23 -29.06 -9.26
N SER A 563 -12.19 -28.22 -9.40
CA SER A 563 -10.80 -28.66 -9.29
C SER A 563 -9.84 -27.55 -8.82
N ILE A 564 -8.83 -27.95 -8.05
CA ILE A 564 -7.70 -27.11 -7.62
C ILE A 564 -6.40 -27.85 -7.91
N GLY A 565 -5.53 -27.22 -8.70
CA GLY A 565 -4.25 -27.79 -9.13
C GLY A 565 -3.21 -27.96 -8.02
N LEU A 566 -2.14 -28.67 -8.35
CA LEU A 566 -0.99 -28.92 -7.48
C LEU A 566 -0.38 -27.60 -7.00
N ALA A 567 -0.11 -27.49 -5.70
CA ALA A 567 0.54 -26.34 -5.08
C ALA A 567 -0.11 -24.96 -5.38
N ALA A 568 -1.40 -24.92 -5.72
CA ALA A 568 -2.07 -23.70 -6.19
C ALA A 568 -1.95 -22.50 -5.22
N PHE A 569 -1.87 -22.73 -3.90
CA PHE A 569 -1.72 -21.71 -2.86
C PHE A 569 -0.48 -21.96 -1.98
N TYR A 570 0.50 -22.70 -2.49
CA TYR A 570 1.69 -23.05 -1.71
C TYR A 570 2.49 -21.76 -1.42
N GLY A 571 2.92 -21.55 -0.19
CA GLY A 571 3.68 -20.37 0.21
C GLY A 571 2.84 -19.09 0.38
N CYS A 572 1.51 -19.19 0.39
CA CYS A 572 0.65 -18.10 0.84
C CYS A 572 0.72 -17.97 2.37
N THR A 573 1.84 -17.47 2.87
CA THR A 573 2.22 -17.52 4.30
C THR A 573 1.24 -16.81 5.24
N SER A 574 0.49 -15.82 4.76
CA SER A 574 -0.49 -15.07 5.54
C SER A 574 -1.91 -15.65 5.50
N LEU A 575 -2.13 -16.71 4.72
CA LEU A 575 -3.44 -17.32 4.53
C LEU A 575 -3.87 -18.09 5.78
N ASP A 576 -4.88 -17.58 6.49
CA ASP A 576 -5.40 -18.14 7.73
C ASP A 576 -6.91 -18.44 7.70
N LYS A 577 -7.60 -18.10 6.61
CA LYS A 577 -9.04 -18.34 6.44
C LYS A 577 -9.39 -18.86 5.06
N LEU A 578 -10.12 -19.97 5.02
CA LEU A 578 -10.59 -20.61 3.79
C LEU A 578 -12.09 -20.81 3.85
N THR A 579 -12.80 -20.50 2.76
CA THR A 579 -14.25 -20.74 2.66
C THR A 579 -14.55 -21.54 1.40
N PHE A 580 -15.09 -22.74 1.56
CA PHE A 580 -15.54 -23.61 0.46
C PHE A 580 -17.07 -23.60 0.39
N GLN A 581 -17.61 -22.99 -0.67
CA GLN A 581 -19.05 -22.84 -0.85
C GLN A 581 -19.70 -24.00 -1.60
N SER A 582 -18.92 -24.80 -2.34
CA SER A 582 -19.44 -25.90 -3.14
C SER A 582 -20.14 -26.97 -2.30
N ALA A 583 -21.23 -27.54 -2.86
CA ALA A 583 -21.93 -28.68 -2.28
C ALA A 583 -21.13 -29.99 -2.41
N THR A 584 -20.18 -30.04 -3.34
CA THR A 584 -19.34 -31.21 -3.62
C THR A 584 -17.87 -30.84 -3.45
N ALA A 585 -17.05 -31.78 -2.97
CA ALA A 585 -15.62 -31.52 -2.85
C ALA A 585 -14.97 -31.42 -4.24
N PRO A 586 -14.20 -30.35 -4.53
CA PRO A 586 -13.40 -30.31 -5.73
C PRO A 586 -12.30 -31.39 -5.68
N THR A 587 -11.86 -31.81 -6.86
CA THR A 587 -10.62 -32.58 -6.99
C THR A 587 -9.43 -31.68 -6.64
N ILE A 588 -8.46 -32.22 -5.93
CA ILE A 588 -7.36 -31.41 -5.39
C ILE A 588 -6.00 -32.03 -5.73
N GLY A 589 -5.06 -31.18 -6.16
CA GLY A 589 -3.66 -31.51 -6.29
C GLY A 589 -2.96 -31.67 -4.94
N THR A 590 -1.70 -32.11 -4.97
CA THR A 590 -0.90 -32.22 -3.74
C THR A 590 -0.38 -30.85 -3.29
N SER A 591 -0.12 -30.71 -1.99
CA SER A 591 0.53 -29.53 -1.39
C SER A 591 -0.14 -28.19 -1.66
N ILE A 592 -1.45 -28.14 -1.93
CA ILE A 592 -2.17 -26.90 -2.28
C ILE A 592 -1.87 -25.77 -1.30
N PHE A 593 -1.93 -26.06 0.00
CA PHE A 593 -1.71 -25.09 1.07
C PHE A 593 -0.40 -25.34 1.83
N GLY A 594 0.61 -25.91 1.17
CA GLY A 594 1.92 -26.07 1.81
C GLY A 594 2.53 -24.71 2.15
N GLY A 595 2.98 -24.51 3.40
CA GLY A 595 3.60 -23.24 3.81
C GLY A 595 2.63 -22.08 4.12
N VAL A 596 1.33 -22.34 4.29
CA VAL A 596 0.37 -21.37 4.85
C VAL A 596 0.49 -21.25 6.37
N ALA A 597 -0.31 -20.37 7.00
CA ALA A 597 -0.31 -20.17 8.45
C ALA A 597 -0.52 -21.49 9.22
N THR A 598 0.13 -21.63 10.38
CA THR A 598 0.04 -22.85 11.22
C THR A 598 -1.31 -23.03 11.92
N THR A 599 -2.06 -21.95 12.05
CA THR A 599 -3.41 -21.90 12.62
C THR A 599 -4.30 -21.09 11.69
N GLY A 600 -5.57 -21.48 11.61
CA GLY A 600 -6.54 -20.83 10.75
C GLY A 600 -7.93 -21.43 10.90
N THR A 601 -8.88 -20.95 10.10
CA THR A 601 -10.25 -21.47 10.07
C THR A 601 -10.67 -21.85 8.67
N ILE A 602 -11.21 -23.07 8.52
CA ILE A 602 -11.83 -23.54 7.29
C ILE A 602 -13.35 -23.54 7.49
N TYR A 603 -14.04 -22.82 6.62
CA TYR A 603 -15.49 -22.80 6.50
C TYR A 603 -15.90 -23.69 5.32
N TYR A 604 -16.83 -24.62 5.53
CA TYR A 604 -17.33 -25.50 4.47
C TYR A 604 -18.76 -25.97 4.73
N ARG A 605 -19.51 -26.28 3.67
CA ARG A 605 -20.93 -26.65 3.80
C ARG A 605 -21.14 -27.96 4.58
N ALA A 606 -22.25 -28.05 5.31
CA ALA A 606 -22.69 -29.31 5.89
C ALA A 606 -23.00 -30.35 4.78
N GLY A 607 -22.48 -31.58 4.93
CA GLY A 607 -22.56 -32.63 3.89
C GLY A 607 -21.34 -32.71 2.97
N TYR A 608 -20.40 -31.77 3.11
CA TYR A 608 -19.08 -31.82 2.48
C TYR A 608 -18.25 -32.93 3.16
N ALA A 609 -18.09 -34.08 2.49
CA ALA A 609 -17.33 -35.23 2.99
C ALA A 609 -16.01 -35.49 2.22
N PRO A 610 -15.06 -34.55 2.12
CA PRO A 610 -13.75 -34.86 1.57
C PRO A 610 -12.88 -35.62 2.56
N ASN A 611 -12.27 -36.67 2.03
CA ASN A 611 -11.22 -37.48 2.67
C ASN A 611 -9.91 -36.73 2.95
N TRP A 612 -9.77 -35.48 2.50
CA TRP A 612 -8.55 -34.69 2.61
C TRP A 612 -8.57 -33.60 3.69
N LEU A 613 -9.71 -33.41 4.38
CA LEU A 613 -9.80 -32.53 5.55
C LEU A 613 -9.14 -33.14 6.80
N ASP A 614 -8.76 -34.42 6.76
CA ASP A 614 -8.20 -35.19 7.88
C ASP A 614 -6.68 -34.94 8.12
N GLY A 615 -6.23 -33.70 7.97
CA GLY A 615 -4.88 -33.26 8.35
C GLY A 615 -3.75 -33.46 7.33
N SER A 616 -4.03 -33.88 6.10
CA SER A 616 -3.00 -34.06 5.05
C SER A 616 -2.72 -32.81 4.20
N LEU A 617 -3.62 -31.82 4.20
CA LEU A 617 -3.51 -30.61 3.39
C LEU A 617 -3.02 -29.37 4.15
N LEU A 618 -3.29 -29.31 5.44
CA LEU A 618 -3.07 -28.13 6.27
C LEU A 618 -2.33 -28.52 7.56
N PRO A 619 -1.58 -27.58 8.17
CA PRO A 619 -1.01 -27.79 9.50
C PRO A 619 -2.10 -28.20 10.52
N GLY A 620 -1.76 -29.05 11.49
CA GLY A 620 -2.75 -29.61 12.44
C GLY A 620 -3.45 -28.61 13.37
N GLY A 621 -3.15 -27.31 13.30
CA GLY A 621 -3.73 -26.24 14.11
C GLY A 621 -4.96 -25.54 13.50
N TRP A 622 -5.52 -26.04 12.39
CA TRP A 622 -6.67 -25.42 11.73
C TRP A 622 -8.01 -25.86 12.33
N THR A 623 -8.92 -24.91 12.52
CA THR A 623 -10.27 -25.14 13.04
C THR A 623 -11.26 -25.31 11.88
N HIS A 624 -12.20 -26.23 12.05
CA HIS A 624 -13.21 -26.57 11.05
C HIS A 624 -14.58 -26.04 11.48
N VAL A 625 -15.23 -25.26 10.62
CA VAL A 625 -16.53 -24.62 10.90
C VAL A 625 -17.50 -24.92 9.77
N LEU A 626 -18.66 -25.47 10.14
CA LEU A 626 -19.75 -25.68 9.19
C LEU A 626 -20.44 -24.36 8.86
N ILE A 627 -20.74 -24.17 7.58
CA ILE A 627 -21.53 -23.04 7.09
C ILE A 627 -22.85 -23.50 6.45
N TYR A 628 -23.84 -22.62 6.55
CA TYR A 628 -25.23 -22.86 6.20
C TYR A 628 -25.77 -21.72 5.36
N ARG A 629 -26.65 -22.04 4.40
CA ARG A 629 -27.29 -21.08 3.51
C ARG A 629 -28.52 -20.45 4.18
N LEU A 630 -28.65 -19.14 4.02
CA LEU A 630 -29.87 -18.39 4.35
C LEU A 630 -30.60 -18.03 3.07
N THR A 631 -31.85 -18.49 2.94
CA THR A 631 -32.76 -18.02 1.89
C THR A 631 -33.71 -16.99 2.49
N VAL A 632 -33.80 -15.79 1.92
CA VAL A 632 -34.74 -14.74 2.37
C VAL A 632 -35.86 -14.60 1.34
N GLU A 633 -37.09 -14.94 1.73
CA GLU A 633 -38.29 -14.80 0.89
C GLU A 633 -39.03 -13.49 1.21
N ASN A 634 -39.44 -12.77 0.16
CA ASN A 634 -40.06 -11.43 0.25
C ASN A 634 -39.24 -10.42 1.06
N GLY A 635 -37.92 -10.51 0.93
CA GLY A 635 -36.98 -9.62 1.56
C GLY A 635 -35.57 -9.88 1.05
N THR A 636 -34.61 -9.16 1.60
CA THR A 636 -33.21 -9.20 1.22
C THR A 636 -32.32 -9.41 2.42
N ASP A 637 -31.24 -10.17 2.23
CA ASP A 637 -30.12 -10.18 3.16
C ASP A 637 -29.17 -9.01 2.84
N THR A 638 -29.24 -7.97 3.65
CA THR A 638 -28.43 -6.75 3.48
C THR A 638 -26.99 -6.92 3.96
N THR A 639 -26.67 -8.01 4.66
CA THR A 639 -25.29 -8.38 5.03
C THR A 639 -24.54 -8.97 3.83
N LYS A 640 -25.25 -9.43 2.80
CA LYS A 640 -24.70 -9.94 1.53
C LYS A 640 -23.70 -11.09 1.66
N ALA A 641 -23.75 -11.86 2.74
CA ALA A 641 -22.95 -13.08 2.83
C ALA A 641 -23.73 -14.25 2.22
N SER A 642 -23.09 -15.03 1.35
CA SER A 642 -23.71 -16.20 0.72
C SER A 642 -23.98 -17.33 1.74
N PHE A 643 -23.19 -17.39 2.81
CA PHE A 643 -23.27 -18.42 3.85
C PHE A 643 -22.87 -17.88 5.23
N TYR A 644 -23.36 -18.55 6.27
CA TYR A 644 -23.10 -18.20 7.66
C TYR A 644 -22.75 -19.42 8.51
N PRO A 645 -21.86 -19.30 9.50
CA PRO A 645 -21.69 -20.33 10.52
C PRO A 645 -22.91 -20.41 11.45
N GLU A 646 -23.04 -21.49 12.21
CA GLU A 646 -24.01 -21.55 13.31
C GLU A 646 -23.80 -20.37 14.27
N GLY A 647 -24.90 -19.68 14.64
CA GLY A 647 -24.83 -18.49 15.47
C GLY A 647 -24.40 -17.21 14.74
N GLY A 648 -24.00 -17.30 13.46
CA GLY A 648 -23.74 -16.16 12.59
C GLY A 648 -24.99 -15.29 12.43
N GLN A 649 -24.78 -13.99 12.20
CA GLN A 649 -25.87 -13.01 12.16
C GLN A 649 -26.00 -12.38 10.77
N ALA A 650 -27.21 -12.41 10.22
CA ALA A 650 -27.59 -11.77 8.97
C ALA A 650 -28.57 -10.63 9.26
N VAL A 651 -28.38 -9.48 8.63
CA VAL A 651 -29.34 -8.36 8.68
C VAL A 651 -30.29 -8.50 7.51
N ILE A 652 -31.56 -8.80 7.80
CA ILE A 652 -32.59 -9.00 6.79
C ILE A 652 -33.59 -7.84 6.79
N GLU A 653 -34.03 -7.46 5.59
CA GLU A 653 -35.00 -6.40 5.38
C GLU A 653 -36.14 -6.90 4.48
N ALA A 654 -37.38 -6.65 4.91
CA ALA A 654 -38.56 -7.09 4.19
C ALA A 654 -38.77 -6.20 2.96
N ASP A 655 -39.20 -6.81 1.86
CA ASP A 655 -39.59 -6.07 0.67
C ASP A 655 -40.76 -5.11 0.98
N ALA A 656 -41.00 -4.18 0.06
CA ALA A 656 -42.17 -3.31 0.14
C ALA A 656 -43.46 -4.16 0.21
N ALA A 657 -44.30 -3.87 1.20
CA ALA A 657 -45.55 -4.60 1.39
C ALA A 657 -46.46 -4.46 0.16
N PRO A 658 -47.05 -5.56 -0.35
CA PRO A 658 -48.04 -5.49 -1.43
C PRO A 658 -49.21 -4.57 -1.07
N GLY A 659 -49.83 -3.94 -2.07
CA GLY A 659 -50.90 -2.95 -1.86
C GLY A 659 -52.05 -3.45 -0.97
N GLY A 660 -52.46 -2.62 0.01
CA GLY A 660 -53.50 -2.96 0.99
C GLY A 660 -53.04 -3.92 2.09
N LYS A 661 -51.74 -4.18 2.19
CA LYS A 661 -51.11 -4.93 3.28
C LYS A 661 -50.02 -4.10 3.97
N ALA A 662 -49.69 -4.49 5.18
CA ALA A 662 -48.53 -3.99 5.91
C ALA A 662 -47.67 -5.19 6.33
N PHE A 663 -46.36 -4.96 6.50
CA PHE A 663 -45.48 -5.95 7.12
C PHE A 663 -46.10 -6.44 8.44
N ASP A 664 -46.18 -7.75 8.58
CA ASP A 664 -46.73 -8.39 9.77
C ASP A 664 -45.59 -8.89 10.65
N ARG A 665 -44.82 -9.86 10.14
CA ARG A 665 -43.67 -10.43 10.85
C ARG A 665 -42.74 -11.23 9.95
N TRP A 666 -41.59 -11.57 10.50
CA TRP A 666 -40.71 -12.62 9.98
C TRP A 666 -41.08 -14.00 10.54
N GLU A 667 -41.01 -15.01 9.68
CA GLU A 667 -41.14 -16.43 10.02
C GLU A 667 -39.89 -17.18 9.54
N THR A 668 -39.54 -18.28 10.23
CA THR A 668 -38.44 -19.17 9.84
C THR A 668 -38.94 -20.60 9.65
N LEU A 669 -38.46 -21.29 8.62
CA LEU A 669 -38.84 -22.66 8.24
C LEU A 669 -37.82 -23.73 8.65
N GLY A 670 -36.67 -23.34 9.21
CA GLY A 670 -35.57 -24.25 9.53
C GLY A 670 -34.87 -23.96 10.87
N GLY A 671 -35.51 -23.21 11.77
CA GLY A 671 -34.94 -22.81 13.07
C GLY A 671 -34.23 -21.46 13.02
N GLY A 672 -33.38 -21.18 14.01
CA GLY A 672 -32.74 -19.86 14.19
C GLY A 672 -33.61 -18.88 14.97
N ARG A 673 -33.13 -17.64 15.15
CA ARG A 673 -33.83 -16.63 15.97
C ARG A 673 -33.75 -15.25 15.34
N PHE A 674 -34.85 -14.51 15.40
CA PHE A 674 -34.88 -13.09 15.06
C PHE A 674 -34.62 -12.26 16.32
N LEU A 675 -33.84 -11.19 16.20
CA LEU A 675 -33.72 -10.18 17.25
C LEU A 675 -35.08 -9.54 17.55
N ASN A 676 -35.80 -9.16 16.48
CA ASN A 676 -37.18 -8.71 16.55
C ASN A 676 -37.95 -9.13 15.29
N ALA A 677 -38.73 -10.20 15.37
CA ALA A 677 -39.51 -10.69 14.24
C ALA A 677 -40.63 -9.74 13.78
N ALA A 678 -41.04 -8.77 14.61
CA ALA A 678 -42.10 -7.80 14.28
C ALA A 678 -41.55 -6.52 13.62
N SER A 679 -40.23 -6.43 13.41
CA SER A 679 -39.59 -5.33 12.69
C SER A 679 -39.31 -5.72 11.24
N ALA A 680 -39.65 -4.83 10.30
CA ALA A 680 -39.42 -5.04 8.87
C ALA A 680 -37.92 -5.20 8.54
N SER A 681 -37.04 -4.52 9.30
CA SER A 681 -35.60 -4.76 9.30
C SER A 681 -35.18 -5.37 10.64
N THR A 682 -34.48 -6.50 10.62
CA THR A 682 -34.10 -7.23 11.83
C THR A 682 -32.84 -8.05 11.63
N THR A 683 -32.18 -8.43 12.72
CA THR A 683 -31.05 -9.37 12.69
C THR A 683 -31.55 -10.79 12.91
N PHE A 684 -31.24 -11.70 11.98
CA PHE A 684 -31.48 -13.13 12.10
C PHE A 684 -30.18 -13.85 12.53
N THR A 685 -30.26 -14.67 13.56
CA THR A 685 -29.17 -15.55 13.99
C THR A 685 -29.38 -16.95 13.42
N MET A 686 -28.37 -17.46 12.72
CA MET A 686 -28.40 -18.71 11.97
C MET A 686 -28.42 -19.97 12.86
N PRO A 687 -29.25 -20.97 12.54
CA PRO A 687 -29.18 -22.29 13.16
C PRO A 687 -28.04 -23.14 12.56
N ALA A 688 -27.82 -24.33 13.13
CA ALA A 688 -26.93 -25.37 12.58
C ALA A 688 -27.51 -26.11 11.35
N ALA A 689 -28.24 -25.40 10.49
CA ALA A 689 -28.86 -25.96 9.29
C ALA A 689 -29.13 -24.86 8.24
N ASP A 690 -29.16 -25.25 6.97
CA ASP A 690 -29.70 -24.39 5.92
C ASP A 690 -31.15 -24.02 6.28
N THR A 691 -31.52 -22.76 6.13
CA THR A 691 -32.84 -22.28 6.55
C THR A 691 -33.39 -21.21 5.61
N THR A 692 -34.71 -21.11 5.60
CA THR A 692 -35.45 -20.07 4.89
C THR A 692 -36.16 -19.20 5.90
N VAL A 693 -35.99 -17.88 5.76
CA VAL A 693 -36.79 -16.88 6.47
C VAL A 693 -37.71 -16.18 5.48
N ARG A 694 -38.90 -15.81 5.92
CA ARG A 694 -39.92 -15.19 5.07
C ARG A 694 -40.57 -14.01 5.75
N ALA A 695 -40.65 -12.88 5.06
CA ALA A 695 -41.49 -11.77 5.48
C ALA A 695 -42.95 -12.06 5.11
N THR A 696 -43.84 -11.92 6.09
CA THR A 696 -45.29 -12.06 5.91
C THR A 696 -45.98 -10.70 6.01
N TYR A 697 -47.09 -10.55 5.30
CA TYR A 697 -47.84 -9.30 5.21
C TYR A 697 -49.31 -9.54 5.54
N ARG A 698 -49.84 -8.72 6.45
CA ARG A 698 -51.25 -8.76 6.87
C ARG A 698 -52.06 -7.70 6.13
N THR A 699 -53.34 -7.97 5.89
CA THR A 699 -54.25 -6.99 5.32
C THR A 699 -54.42 -5.81 6.28
N THR A 700 -54.25 -4.60 5.77
CA THR A 700 -54.61 -3.39 6.51
C THR A 700 -56.11 -3.21 6.38
N THR A 701 -56.87 -3.39 7.46
CA THR A 701 -58.28 -2.96 7.50
C THR A 701 -58.33 -1.45 7.30
N PRO A 702 -59.13 -0.92 6.36
CA PRO A 702 -59.28 0.53 6.22
C PRO A 702 -59.83 1.09 7.54
N ALA A 703 -59.16 2.10 8.09
CA ALA A 703 -59.73 2.90 9.17
C ALA A 703 -61.07 3.51 8.68
N PRO A 704 -62.13 3.50 9.50
CA PRO A 704 -63.39 4.13 9.11
C PRO A 704 -63.16 5.63 8.90
N GLY A 705 -63.64 6.15 7.76
CA GLY A 705 -63.55 7.58 7.42
C GLY A 705 -64.27 8.49 8.43
N PRO A 706 -64.07 9.82 8.35
CA PRO A 706 -64.61 10.77 9.32
C PRO A 706 -66.14 10.76 9.38
N ALA A 707 -66.70 10.91 10.58
CA ALA A 707 -68.14 10.97 10.81
C ALA A 707 -68.75 12.24 10.18
N ASN A 708 -69.75 12.07 9.31
CA ASN A 708 -70.50 13.17 8.72
C ASN A 708 -71.31 13.95 9.76
N ALA A 709 -71.53 15.25 9.50
CA ALA A 709 -72.38 16.09 10.34
C ALA A 709 -73.85 15.62 10.27
N GLY A 710 -74.55 15.63 11.41
CA GLY A 710 -75.93 15.18 11.52
C GLY A 710 -76.76 16.08 12.42
N ILE A 711 -78.08 16.09 12.23
CA ILE A 711 -79.02 16.89 13.02
C ILE A 711 -80.16 16.04 13.58
N ASN A 712 -80.67 16.41 14.76
CA ASN A 712 -81.79 15.73 15.40
C ASN A 712 -82.67 16.73 16.18
N PRO A 713 -84.01 16.76 15.97
CA PRO A 713 -84.72 16.05 14.91
C PRO A 713 -84.37 16.60 13.53
N ASN A 714 -84.39 15.74 12.51
CA ASN A 714 -84.24 16.16 11.11
C ASN A 714 -85.57 16.51 10.44
N LYS A 715 -86.70 16.37 11.15
CA LYS A 715 -88.02 16.83 10.71
C LYS A 715 -88.93 17.23 11.87
N ALA A 716 -89.80 18.20 11.67
CA ALA A 716 -90.86 18.55 12.62
C ALA A 716 -92.07 19.17 11.92
N THR A 717 -93.12 19.43 12.70
CA THR A 717 -94.33 20.14 12.23
C THR A 717 -94.57 21.36 13.09
N PHE A 718 -94.88 22.49 12.46
CA PHE A 718 -95.28 23.73 13.13
C PHE A 718 -96.67 24.15 12.67
N ASP A 719 -97.54 24.48 13.61
CA ASP A 719 -98.89 24.97 13.31
C ASP A 719 -98.95 26.48 13.48
N ARG A 720 -99.39 27.20 12.46
CA ARG A 720 -99.48 28.67 12.47
C ARG A 720 -100.63 29.17 13.32
N TYR A 721 -101.65 28.35 13.63
CA TYR A 721 -102.73 28.78 14.50
C TYR A 721 -102.22 28.95 15.94
N PRO A 722 -102.28 30.15 16.57
CA PRO A 722 -101.68 30.34 17.89
C PRO A 722 -102.22 29.43 18.99
N SER A 723 -103.48 28.96 18.86
CA SER A 723 -104.10 27.99 19.76
C SER A 723 -103.93 26.53 19.32
N GLY A 724 -103.20 26.31 18.22
CA GLY A 724 -102.90 25.00 17.64
C GLY A 724 -101.87 24.22 18.45
N LYS A 725 -101.98 22.89 18.44
CA LYS A 725 -101.20 21.99 19.31
C LYS A 725 -99.67 22.10 19.10
N ASN A 726 -99.24 22.54 17.91
CA ASN A 726 -97.82 22.62 17.51
C ASN A 726 -97.31 24.07 17.32
N HIS A 727 -98.01 25.10 17.82
CA HIS A 727 -97.57 26.50 17.74
C HIS A 727 -96.51 26.84 18.80
N ARG A 728 -95.30 26.29 18.65
CA ARG A 728 -94.19 26.44 19.59
C ARG A 728 -92.84 26.55 18.88
N ASP A 729 -91.85 27.04 19.60
CA ASP A 729 -90.47 27.06 19.11
C ASP A 729 -89.97 25.64 18.88
N ILE A 730 -89.15 25.45 17.84
CA ILE A 730 -88.66 24.14 17.45
C ILE A 730 -87.15 24.06 17.64
N PRO A 731 -86.67 23.30 18.64
CA PRO A 731 -85.26 23.05 18.83
C PRO A 731 -84.75 21.93 17.92
N VAL A 732 -83.61 22.18 17.28
CA VAL A 732 -82.83 21.23 16.50
C VAL A 732 -81.39 21.20 17.02
N THR A 733 -80.87 20.02 17.31
CA THR A 733 -79.49 19.84 17.78
C THR A 733 -78.60 19.44 16.61
N LEU A 734 -77.49 20.15 16.42
CA LEU A 734 -76.47 19.84 15.42
C LEU A 734 -75.31 19.07 16.06
N SER A 735 -74.96 17.94 15.48
CA SER A 735 -73.74 17.18 15.77
C SER A 735 -72.79 17.36 14.59
N PRO A 736 -71.87 18.33 14.63
CA PRO A 736 -71.12 18.77 13.44
C PRO A 736 -69.98 17.83 13.01
N GLY A 737 -69.74 16.74 13.75
CA GLY A 737 -68.61 15.84 13.50
C GLY A 737 -67.28 16.57 13.65
N SER A 738 -66.39 16.43 12.66
CA SER A 738 -65.09 17.14 12.58
C SER A 738 -65.15 18.48 11.84
N HIS A 739 -66.34 18.99 11.50
CA HIS A 739 -66.54 20.21 10.70
C HIS A 739 -67.08 21.37 11.54
N THR A 740 -67.06 22.59 11.02
CA THR A 740 -67.61 23.79 11.70
C THR A 740 -68.80 24.37 10.95
N LEU A 741 -69.84 24.82 11.65
CA LEU A 741 -71.03 25.44 11.04
C LEU A 741 -70.73 26.89 10.63
N SER A 742 -71.07 27.26 9.40
CA SER A 742 -70.88 28.61 8.86
C SER A 742 -72.16 29.44 8.82
N GLY A 743 -73.33 28.80 8.67
CA GLY A 743 -74.61 29.49 8.64
C GLY A 743 -75.81 28.54 8.57
N ILE A 744 -77.02 29.10 8.68
CA ILE A 744 -78.28 28.36 8.47
C ILE A 744 -79.15 29.16 7.51
N ARG A 745 -79.72 28.49 6.52
CA ARG A 745 -80.63 29.09 5.54
C ARG A 745 -81.89 28.27 5.32
N CYS A 746 -82.99 28.95 5.01
CA CYS A 746 -84.23 28.34 4.56
C CYS A 746 -84.49 28.76 3.11
N GLY A 747 -84.37 27.82 2.18
CA GLY A 747 -84.29 28.14 0.75
C GLY A 747 -83.06 29.02 0.44
N ASN A 748 -83.31 30.18 -0.16
CA ASN A 748 -82.26 31.16 -0.51
C ASN A 748 -82.08 32.26 0.56
N VAL A 749 -82.83 32.23 1.66
CA VAL A 749 -82.76 33.24 2.72
C VAL A 749 -81.88 32.73 3.85
N THR A 750 -80.82 33.49 4.16
CA THR A 750 -79.96 33.22 5.33
C THR A 750 -80.62 33.73 6.60
N LEU A 751 -80.63 32.90 7.63
CA LEU A 751 -81.33 33.17 8.89
C LEU A 751 -80.38 33.80 9.92
N GLN A 752 -80.92 34.73 10.70
CA GLN A 752 -80.15 35.48 11.69
C GLN A 752 -80.41 34.97 13.12
N ALA A 753 -79.32 34.62 13.81
CA ALA A 753 -79.35 34.22 15.21
C ALA A 753 -79.81 35.40 16.10
N GLY A 754 -80.62 35.11 17.12
CA GLY A 754 -81.27 36.09 18.01
C GLY A 754 -82.58 36.66 17.47
N ARG A 755 -82.85 36.54 16.16
CA ARG A 755 -84.10 37.00 15.53
C ARG A 755 -84.95 35.83 15.04
N ASP A 756 -84.39 34.98 14.17
CA ASP A 756 -85.13 33.89 13.53
C ASP A 756 -85.05 32.60 14.34
N TYR A 757 -83.88 32.36 14.93
CA TYR A 757 -83.61 31.27 15.87
C TYR A 757 -82.67 31.74 16.97
N THR A 758 -82.64 31.04 18.10
CA THR A 758 -81.68 31.27 19.19
C THR A 758 -80.74 30.08 19.31
N VAL A 759 -79.53 30.30 19.83
CA VAL A 759 -78.48 29.26 19.93
C VAL A 759 -78.06 29.08 21.39
N SER A 760 -77.99 27.83 21.83
CA SER A 760 -77.40 27.45 23.13
C SER A 760 -76.63 26.15 22.97
N GLY A 761 -75.29 26.25 22.98
CA GLY A 761 -74.39 25.14 22.68
C GLY A 761 -74.62 24.59 21.27
N SER A 762 -74.86 23.28 21.15
CA SER A 762 -75.18 22.61 19.88
C SER A 762 -76.66 22.70 19.48
N ARG A 763 -77.50 23.40 20.24
CA ARG A 763 -78.95 23.46 20.06
C ARG A 763 -79.37 24.79 19.43
N TYR A 764 -80.06 24.70 18.30
CA TYR A 764 -80.58 25.79 17.50
C TYR A 764 -82.10 25.78 17.55
N THR A 765 -82.71 26.78 18.17
CA THR A 765 -84.15 26.84 18.42
C THR A 765 -84.80 27.87 17.52
N PHE A 766 -85.50 27.40 16.48
CA PHE A 766 -86.25 28.25 15.58
C PHE A 766 -87.47 28.81 16.29
N THR A 767 -87.58 30.13 16.33
CA THR A 767 -88.62 30.80 17.11
C THR A 767 -89.97 30.68 16.43
N ARG A 768 -91.03 30.45 17.19
CA ARG A 768 -92.40 30.39 16.66
C ARG A 768 -92.81 31.66 15.96
N THR A 769 -92.28 32.81 16.38
CA THR A 769 -92.52 34.10 15.73
C THR A 769 -92.03 34.07 14.28
N TYR A 770 -90.80 33.60 14.05
CA TYR A 770 -90.26 33.44 12.70
C TYR A 770 -91.00 32.33 11.93
N LEU A 771 -91.21 31.17 12.53
CA LEU A 771 -91.88 30.03 11.87
C LEU A 771 -93.32 30.37 11.45
N ALA A 772 -94.03 31.22 12.21
CA ALA A 772 -95.37 31.69 11.85
C ALA A 772 -95.41 32.61 10.62
N THR A 773 -94.27 33.18 10.20
CA THR A 773 -94.19 33.96 8.96
C THR A 773 -94.12 33.11 7.70
N LEU A 774 -93.75 31.83 7.83
CA LEU A 774 -93.64 30.91 6.70
C LEU A 774 -95.01 30.53 6.15
N GLY A 775 -95.11 30.35 4.83
CA GLY A 775 -96.32 29.86 4.16
C GLY A 775 -96.62 28.39 4.50
N LYS A 776 -97.89 27.97 4.36
CA LYS A 776 -98.29 26.56 4.56
C LYS A 776 -97.56 25.66 3.55
N GLY A 777 -97.00 24.55 4.01
CA GLY A 777 -96.21 23.63 3.19
C GLY A 777 -94.88 23.27 3.84
N THR A 778 -94.04 22.57 3.09
CA THR A 778 -92.77 22.02 3.59
C THR A 778 -91.60 22.97 3.28
N HIS A 779 -90.79 23.25 4.29
CA HIS A 779 -89.62 24.12 4.22
C HIS A 779 -88.37 23.38 4.68
N ALA A 780 -87.27 23.54 3.95
CA ALA A 780 -86.00 22.89 4.25
C ALA A 780 -84.99 23.92 4.78
N PHE A 781 -84.51 23.67 5.99
CA PHE A 781 -83.49 24.44 6.67
C PHE A 781 -82.15 23.73 6.54
N ILE A 782 -81.21 24.33 5.83
CA ILE A 782 -79.90 23.75 5.54
C ILE A 782 -78.87 24.41 6.45
N PHE A 783 -78.06 23.58 7.11
CA PHE A 783 -76.97 23.99 7.98
C PHE A 783 -75.66 23.88 7.19
N ASP A 784 -75.15 25.02 6.72
CA ASP A 784 -74.01 25.04 5.80
C ASP A 784 -72.70 24.80 6.58
N MET A 785 -72.04 23.67 6.33
CA MET A 785 -70.84 23.20 7.03
C MET A 785 -69.56 23.54 6.25
N SER A 786 -68.43 23.66 6.95
CA SER A 786 -67.12 23.92 6.33
C SER A 786 -66.60 22.80 5.42
N GLY A 787 -67.24 21.63 5.44
CA GLY A 787 -66.93 20.46 4.62
C GLY A 787 -67.89 19.30 4.89
N GLY A 788 -67.95 18.33 3.99
CA GLY A 788 -68.95 17.23 4.05
C GLY A 788 -70.33 17.65 3.52
N ALA A 789 -71.32 16.76 3.64
CA ALA A 789 -72.69 17.05 3.22
C ALA A 789 -73.43 17.87 4.29
N ASP A 790 -74.11 18.94 3.87
CA ASP A 790 -74.85 19.82 4.78
C ASP A 790 -76.11 19.14 5.33
N PRO A 791 -76.25 18.99 6.66
CA PRO A 791 -77.44 18.39 7.23
C PRO A 791 -78.65 19.32 7.07
N THR A 792 -79.78 18.74 6.67
CA THR A 792 -81.01 19.48 6.36
C THR A 792 -82.15 19.10 7.31
N PHE A 793 -82.78 20.10 7.94
CA PHE A 793 -83.96 19.98 8.79
C PHE A 793 -85.22 20.36 8.01
N THR A 794 -86.16 19.44 7.91
CA THR A 794 -87.40 19.63 7.14
C THR A 794 -88.58 19.96 8.05
N LEU A 795 -89.14 21.15 7.91
CA LEU A 795 -90.30 21.59 8.67
C LEU A 795 -91.56 21.59 7.81
N THR A 796 -92.60 20.89 8.25
CA THR A 796 -93.93 21.01 7.67
C THR A 796 -94.73 22.07 8.42
N VAL A 797 -95.11 23.13 7.74
CA VAL A 797 -95.94 24.20 8.31
C VAL A 797 -97.40 23.98 7.94
N GLU A 798 -98.24 23.81 8.95
CA GLU A 798 -99.69 23.65 8.84
C GLU A 798 -100.42 24.86 9.43
N ASP A 799 -101.71 24.99 9.15
CA ASP A 799 -102.56 26.04 9.72
C ASP A 799 -103.92 25.42 10.01
N THR A 800 -104.19 25.13 11.28
CA THR A 800 -105.36 24.37 11.73
C THR A 800 -106.52 25.25 12.20
N ARG A 801 -106.50 26.56 11.89
CA ARG A 801 -107.59 27.49 12.20
C ARG A 801 -108.95 26.91 11.77
N PRO A 802 -109.90 26.66 12.70
CA PRO A 802 -111.18 26.04 12.36
C PRO A 802 -112.06 27.00 11.55
N GLY A 803 -112.15 26.78 10.23
CA GLY A 803 -113.15 27.39 9.34
C GLY A 803 -112.58 28.09 8.10
N GLY A 804 -112.71 27.42 6.96
CA GLY A 804 -112.58 27.99 5.61
C GLY A 804 -111.50 27.32 4.78
N GLY A 805 -111.92 26.58 3.75
CA GLY A 805 -111.06 26.12 2.66
C GLY A 805 -110.58 27.25 1.74
#